data_AF-A0A7V9MM64-F1
#
_entry.id   AF-A0A7V9MM64-F1
#
_cell.length_a   1.000
_cell.length_b   1.000
_cell.length_c   1.000
_cell.angle_alpha   90.00
_cell.angle_beta   90.00
_cell.angle_gamma   90.00
#
_symmetry.space_group_name_H-M   'P 1'
#
loop_
_entity.id
_entity.type
_entity.pdbx_description
1 polymer ?
#
loop_
_entity_poly.entity_id
_entity_poly.type
_entity_poly.pdbx_seq_one_letter_code
_entity_poly.pdbx_strand_id
1 'polypeptide(L)'
;MEQVIFKKLFHRGNFQIGIVFRRNNEIVEKLKTIFSLWSKTHKCWYVKYSKENYQKLKVIFNDSEITIEKPEGTHTVLEPGLETHQENAPIESSNGIALQQLENDEHNSFIENEGLREEPTSLKATSPPNVLAKGILDIQESGLEKDQENAPVESNKGMAVQEIEIDGQNKEQAGLKAKFEVHPDIGKYWVLSLAYSRPISIAMLKIKGVYWSNNYKVYMIFRHVNVKNKVEALLGIKDLLPSNYYVNEQNDKFTAGEIIISVFLSGKKWMKVQLPEIAAIINQVKRLQGSKYNMDEMVYLLPATPGVLKNLAIIAEQFGIKVINELPNGYANTRNELNIKSIKLQEAAENLRKQVPASSEIYLTSMLDYLLANNYSHNTIRVYTSSFIQFLRHFGYKNPDDLSQNDVVKYLGKMMLKGLSASAGHSLVNALLFYYRNVLKRERFEIDLPRPKKEKKLPVVLTMAECFSVFAAIKNPKHKLLLLLAYGTGLRLSELTHLKWEDILWAEYKIHVKQAKGKKDRIVGLPHSIVVYLEHYRSLYPSAIWVFEGQYKDEPYSSRSVQAVMKRAITEAGLEKNATVHTLRHSFATHLLESGTDIRYIQQLLGHNSIQTTTIYTHLTSKAAKKIQSPLDNMAHQIVNKKKLE
;
A
#
# COMPACT_ATOMS: atom_id res chain seq x y z
N MET A 1 24.70 -33.84 42.35
CA MET A 1 23.71 -32.76 42.57
C MET A 1 23.41 -32.15 41.22
N GLU A 2 22.16 -32.25 40.76
CA GLU A 2 21.75 -31.71 39.46
C GLU A 2 21.50 -30.20 39.58
N GLN A 3 22.12 -29.39 38.71
CA GLN A 3 21.97 -27.94 38.75
C GLN A 3 20.59 -27.50 38.21
N VAL A 4 19.93 -26.64 38.97
CA VAL A 4 18.70 -25.94 38.63
C VAL A 4 19.07 -24.52 38.24
N ILE A 5 18.66 -24.11 37.04
CA ILE A 5 18.98 -22.79 36.48
C ILE A 5 17.77 -21.86 36.62
N PHE A 6 17.97 -20.69 37.25
CA PHE A 6 16.98 -19.62 37.30
C PHE A 6 17.28 -18.54 36.26
N LYS A 7 16.27 -18.21 35.45
CA LYS A 7 16.35 -17.17 34.42
C LYS A 7 15.21 -16.18 34.53
N LYS A 8 15.49 -14.89 34.40
CA LYS A 8 14.43 -13.86 34.27
C LYS A 8 13.87 -13.93 32.86
N LEU A 9 12.57 -14.18 32.72
CA LEU A 9 11.91 -14.24 31.40
C LEU A 9 10.62 -13.41 31.40
N PHE A 10 10.27 -12.85 30.24
CA PHE A 10 9.01 -12.14 30.06
C PHE A 10 7.96 -13.07 29.44
N HIS A 11 6.92 -13.43 30.19
CA HIS A 11 5.89 -14.37 29.75
C HIS A 11 4.51 -13.97 30.28
N ARG A 12 3.49 -14.08 29.39
CA ARG A 12 2.10 -13.66 29.67
C ARG A 12 1.96 -12.22 30.18
N GLY A 13 2.75 -11.30 29.62
CA GLY A 13 2.67 -9.86 29.91
C GLY A 13 3.36 -9.39 31.20
N ASN A 14 4.03 -10.30 31.93
CA ASN A 14 4.74 -9.99 33.17
C ASN A 14 6.14 -10.64 33.18
N PHE A 15 7.04 -10.13 34.01
CA PHE A 15 8.29 -10.83 34.32
C PHE A 15 8.02 -12.05 35.21
N GLN A 16 8.69 -13.15 34.91
CA GLN A 16 8.58 -14.44 35.58
C GLN A 16 9.99 -14.97 35.89
N ILE A 17 10.11 -15.79 36.93
CA ILE A 17 11.30 -16.59 37.22
C ILE A 17 11.11 -17.92 36.48
N GLY A 18 11.89 -18.16 35.44
CA GLY A 18 11.94 -19.43 34.73
C GLY A 18 12.92 -20.38 35.41
N ILE A 19 12.50 -21.64 35.55
CA ILE A 19 13.22 -22.70 36.25
C ILE A 19 13.53 -23.80 35.23
N VAL A 20 14.80 -23.99 34.93
CA VAL A 20 15.30 -24.94 33.93
C VAL A 20 16.18 -25.98 34.61
N PHE A 21 15.88 -27.26 34.44
CA PHE A 21 16.65 -28.36 35.02
C PHE A 21 16.55 -29.59 34.10
N ARG A 22 17.49 -30.53 34.25
CA ARG A 22 17.45 -31.81 33.54
C ARG A 22 16.30 -32.66 34.09
N ARG A 23 15.56 -33.37 33.22
CA ARG A 23 14.30 -34.05 33.55
C ARG A 23 14.44 -34.96 34.79
N ASN A 24 13.98 -34.45 35.94
CA ASN A 24 13.98 -35.13 37.23
C ASN A 24 12.58 -35.02 37.86
N ASN A 25 11.98 -36.16 38.19
CA ASN A 25 10.61 -36.23 38.70
C ASN A 25 10.49 -35.66 40.14
N GLU A 26 11.53 -35.77 40.96
CA GLU A 26 11.54 -35.23 42.33
C GLU A 26 11.53 -33.69 42.33
N ILE A 27 12.25 -33.08 41.38
CA ILE A 27 12.25 -31.61 41.21
C ILE A 27 10.88 -31.13 40.73
N VAL A 28 10.21 -31.89 39.86
CA VAL A 28 8.85 -31.56 39.39
C VAL A 28 7.82 -31.65 40.54
N GLU A 29 7.91 -32.67 41.39
CA GLU A 29 7.07 -32.82 42.60
C GLU A 29 7.24 -31.62 43.54
N LYS A 30 8.49 -31.23 43.82
CA LYS A 30 8.83 -30.04 44.62
C LYS A 30 8.35 -28.72 44.00
N LEU A 31 8.27 -28.62 42.67
CA LEU A 31 7.80 -27.40 42.00
C LEU A 31 6.28 -27.26 41.98
N LYS A 32 5.54 -28.39 41.99
CA LYS A 32 4.07 -28.37 42.05
C LYS A 32 3.55 -27.77 43.36
N THR A 33 4.32 -27.79 44.44
CA THR A 33 3.93 -27.20 45.73
C THR A 33 3.92 -25.66 45.74
N ILE A 34 4.64 -24.98 44.83
CA ILE A 34 4.71 -23.50 44.76
C ILE A 34 3.88 -22.89 43.61
N PHE A 35 2.72 -23.45 43.25
CA PHE A 35 1.87 -22.95 42.15
C PHE A 35 2.64 -22.68 40.84
N SER A 36 3.71 -23.43 40.57
CA SER A 36 4.53 -23.23 39.37
C SER A 36 3.80 -23.77 38.14
N LEU A 37 3.95 -23.09 37.01
CA LEU A 37 3.28 -23.45 35.76
C LEU A 37 4.30 -23.86 34.70
N TRP A 38 3.97 -24.86 33.89
CA TRP A 38 4.79 -25.24 32.75
C TRP A 38 4.53 -24.31 31.55
N SER A 39 5.59 -23.72 30.99
CA SER A 39 5.53 -22.97 29.75
C SER A 39 5.91 -23.84 28.55
N LYS A 40 4.95 -24.12 27.65
CA LYS A 40 5.24 -24.78 26.37
C LYS A 40 6.17 -23.96 25.47
N THR A 41 6.10 -22.63 25.54
CA THR A 41 6.88 -21.70 24.71
C THR A 41 8.35 -21.65 25.12
N HIS A 42 8.64 -21.61 26.43
CA HIS A 42 10.00 -21.50 26.96
C HIS A 42 10.58 -22.85 27.44
N LYS A 43 9.80 -23.93 27.34
CA LYS A 43 10.14 -25.31 27.76
C LYS A 43 10.70 -25.36 29.19
N CYS A 44 10.10 -24.60 30.10
CA CYS A 44 10.54 -24.50 31.49
C CYS A 44 9.35 -24.27 32.43
N TRP A 45 9.54 -24.57 33.72
CA TRP A 45 8.61 -24.16 34.77
C TRP A 45 8.80 -22.68 35.05
N TYR A 46 7.75 -21.98 35.48
CA TYR A 46 7.85 -20.57 35.86
C TYR A 46 6.92 -20.18 37.00
N VAL A 47 7.34 -19.16 37.75
CA VAL A 47 6.57 -18.50 38.82
C VAL A 47 6.67 -16.97 38.68
N LYS A 48 5.72 -16.25 39.28
CA LYS A 48 5.70 -14.76 39.25
C LYS A 48 7.00 -14.21 39.82
N TYR A 49 7.57 -13.21 39.14
CA TYR A 49 8.78 -12.53 39.59
C TYR A 49 8.45 -11.68 40.83
N SER A 50 8.66 -12.25 42.01
CA SER A 50 8.49 -11.61 43.32
C SER A 50 9.55 -12.11 44.31
N LYS A 51 9.85 -11.30 45.32
CA LYS A 51 10.79 -11.65 46.39
C LYS A 51 10.36 -12.90 47.15
N GLU A 52 9.06 -12.99 47.45
CA GLU A 52 8.46 -14.12 48.15
C GLU A 52 8.62 -15.44 47.39
N ASN A 53 8.37 -15.44 46.07
CA ASN A 53 8.52 -16.65 45.25
C ASN A 53 9.99 -17.05 45.09
N TYR A 54 10.90 -16.08 45.02
CA TYR A 54 12.33 -16.36 44.97
C TYR A 54 12.85 -16.98 46.28
N GLN A 55 12.40 -16.47 47.44
CA GLN A 55 12.72 -17.06 48.73
C GLN A 55 12.14 -18.47 48.88
N LYS A 56 10.89 -18.69 48.47
CA LYS A 56 10.29 -20.05 48.45
C LYS A 56 11.11 -21.02 47.58
N LEU A 57 11.61 -20.57 46.44
CA LEU A 57 12.47 -21.38 45.57
C LEU A 57 13.85 -21.66 46.21
N LYS A 58 14.47 -20.68 46.89
CA LYS A 58 15.72 -20.90 47.65
C LYS A 58 15.57 -21.84 48.85
N VAL A 59 14.37 -21.94 49.44
CA VAL A 59 14.11 -22.91 50.52
C VAL A 59 13.95 -24.33 49.96
N ILE A 60 13.37 -24.47 48.77
CA ILE A 60 13.17 -25.78 48.12
C ILE A 60 14.47 -26.33 47.51
N PHE A 61 15.31 -25.46 46.98
CA PHE A 61 16.59 -25.79 46.35
C PHE A 61 17.72 -25.18 47.18
N ASN A 62 18.60 -25.99 47.77
CA ASN A 62 19.78 -25.47 48.47
C ASN A 62 20.61 -24.56 47.53
N ASP A 63 21.25 -23.53 48.07
CA ASP A 63 22.08 -22.58 47.29
C ASP A 63 23.15 -23.27 46.43
N SER A 64 23.60 -24.47 46.82
CA SER A 64 24.55 -25.31 46.06
C SER A 64 23.99 -25.90 44.77
N GLU A 65 22.67 -25.87 44.57
CA GLU A 65 21.97 -26.42 43.39
C GLU A 65 21.52 -25.34 42.40
N ILE A 66 21.71 -24.05 42.72
CA ILE A 66 21.15 -22.94 41.93
C ILE A 66 22.23 -22.27 41.08
N THR A 67 22.02 -22.23 39.76
CA THR A 67 22.80 -21.41 38.83
C THR A 67 21.92 -20.28 38.29
N ILE A 68 22.34 -19.02 38.44
CA ILE A 68 21.58 -17.86 37.93
C ILE A 68 22.14 -17.46 36.57
N GLU A 69 21.29 -17.47 35.53
CA GLU A 69 21.67 -17.07 34.18
C GLU A 69 21.66 -15.53 34.07
N LYS A 70 22.82 -14.92 33.79
CA LYS A 70 22.95 -13.46 33.61
C LYS A 70 22.43 -13.04 32.22
N PRO A 71 21.62 -11.97 32.10
CA PRO A 71 21.31 -11.40 30.79
C PRO A 71 22.57 -10.76 30.19
N GLU A 72 22.83 -10.99 28.90
CA GLU A 72 23.98 -10.45 28.16
C GLU A 72 24.09 -8.92 28.36
N GLY A 73 25.19 -8.46 28.97
CA GLY A 73 25.55 -7.03 29.06
C GLY A 73 25.40 -6.33 30.41
N THR A 74 25.24 -7.02 31.55
CA THR A 74 25.19 -6.36 32.89
C THR A 74 26.14 -7.00 33.91
N HIS A 75 26.90 -6.16 34.64
CA HIS A 75 27.92 -6.60 35.61
C HIS A 75 27.39 -6.86 37.04
N THR A 76 26.09 -6.73 37.30
CA THR A 76 25.50 -6.89 38.64
C THR A 76 24.42 -7.97 38.68
N VAL A 77 24.51 -8.83 39.69
CA VAL A 77 23.50 -9.86 40.01
C VAL A 77 22.33 -9.16 40.69
N LEU A 78 21.15 -9.13 40.06
CA LEU A 78 19.94 -8.57 40.67
C LEU A 78 19.08 -9.70 41.23
N GLU A 79 19.11 -9.87 42.55
CA GLU A 79 18.15 -10.74 43.27
C GLU A 79 16.72 -10.19 43.13
N PRO A 80 15.71 -11.05 42.90
CA PRO A 80 14.32 -10.62 42.87
C PRO A 80 13.90 -10.02 44.22
N GLY A 81 13.59 -8.73 44.26
CA GLY A 81 13.11 -8.05 45.48
C GLY A 81 13.99 -6.93 46.04
N LEU A 82 15.06 -6.54 45.35
CA LEU A 82 15.76 -5.27 45.58
C LEU A 82 15.54 -4.35 44.37
N GLU A 83 14.29 -3.96 44.13
CA GLU A 83 13.98 -2.74 43.38
C GLU A 83 13.56 -1.70 44.43
N THR A 84 14.51 -1.21 45.23
CA THR A 84 14.32 0.06 45.94
C THR A 84 14.52 1.18 44.93
N HIS A 85 13.47 1.97 44.75
CA HIS A 85 13.33 3.13 43.88
C HIS A 85 14.61 3.97 43.74
N GLN A 86 15.46 3.70 42.73
CA GLN A 86 16.48 4.67 42.28
C GLN A 86 17.11 4.41 40.89
N GLU A 87 16.51 3.58 40.03
CA GLU A 87 16.84 3.56 38.58
C GLU A 87 15.70 4.07 37.68
N ASN A 88 14.64 4.63 38.26
CA ASN A 88 13.65 5.43 37.55
C ASN A 88 13.50 6.78 38.24
N ALA A 89 14.19 7.81 37.76
CA ALA A 89 13.77 9.19 37.97
C ALA A 89 14.34 10.11 36.86
N PRO A 90 13.52 10.97 36.23
CA PRO A 90 13.96 12.30 35.90
C PRO A 90 13.78 13.20 37.13
N ILE A 91 14.90 13.75 37.62
CA ILE A 91 15.11 14.95 38.46
C ILE A 91 13.81 15.64 38.93
N GLU A 92 13.45 15.44 40.21
CA GLU A 92 12.65 16.40 40.99
C GLU A 92 13.56 17.00 42.08
N SER A 93 13.51 18.32 42.20
CA SER A 93 14.18 19.09 43.24
C SER A 93 13.41 19.02 44.57
N SER A 94 14.07 18.41 45.56
CA SER A 94 14.16 18.80 46.98
C SER A 94 12.89 18.95 47.86
N ASN A 95 12.95 18.18 48.96
CA ASN A 95 12.53 18.46 50.35
C ASN A 95 11.09 18.12 50.81
N GLY A 96 10.99 17.04 51.60
CA GLY A 96 10.69 17.17 53.04
C GLY A 96 9.45 16.47 53.62
N ILE A 97 9.70 15.55 54.58
CA ILE A 97 8.95 15.26 55.83
C ILE A 97 7.61 14.50 55.65
N ALA A 98 7.49 13.18 55.88
CA ALA A 98 7.43 12.37 57.12
C ALA A 98 6.02 12.16 57.73
N LEU A 99 5.82 10.92 58.24
CA LEU A 99 4.85 10.40 59.23
C LEU A 99 3.62 9.58 58.74
N GLN A 100 3.65 8.28 59.10
CA GLN A 100 2.68 7.45 59.89
C GLN A 100 1.17 7.56 59.59
N GLN A 101 0.29 6.56 59.71
CA GLN A 101 0.24 5.12 60.05
C GLN A 101 -1.28 4.75 59.98
N LEU A 102 -1.60 3.44 60.14
CA LEU A 102 -2.93 2.84 60.44
C LEU A 102 -3.92 2.72 59.26
N GLU A 103 -4.77 1.70 59.13
CA GLU A 103 -4.88 0.28 59.53
C GLU A 103 -6.32 -0.12 59.09
N ASN A 104 -6.55 -1.41 58.83
CA ASN A 104 -7.85 -2.12 58.90
C ASN A 104 -8.90 -1.82 57.81
N ASP A 105 -9.79 -2.72 57.40
CA ASP A 105 -9.87 -4.19 57.35
C ASP A 105 -11.18 -4.52 56.58
N GLU A 106 -11.26 -5.76 56.07
CA GLU A 106 -12.47 -6.59 55.85
C GLU A 106 -13.57 -6.13 54.85
N HIS A 107 -13.84 -6.85 53.76
CA HIS A 107 -14.59 -8.14 53.59
C HIS A 107 -16.12 -8.06 53.69
N ASN A 108 -16.78 -8.26 52.54
CA ASN A 108 -17.93 -9.17 52.25
C ASN A 108 -18.69 -8.64 51.02
N SER A 109 -18.89 -9.33 49.90
CA SER A 109 -19.40 -10.68 49.56
C SER A 109 -20.81 -10.58 48.93
N PHE A 110 -20.91 -11.00 47.67
CA PHE A 110 -21.96 -11.82 47.03
C PHE A 110 -23.47 -11.50 47.25
N ILE A 111 -24.24 -11.44 46.16
CA ILE A 111 -25.14 -12.52 45.66
C ILE A 111 -25.82 -12.11 44.33
N GLU A 112 -25.97 -13.10 43.44
CA GLU A 112 -26.71 -13.11 42.17
C GLU A 112 -28.25 -13.28 42.39
N ASN A 113 -29.10 -12.69 41.53
CA ASN A 113 -29.92 -13.42 40.54
C ASN A 113 -31.11 -12.63 39.95
N GLU A 114 -31.26 -12.85 38.63
CA GLU A 114 -32.44 -12.93 37.75
C GLU A 114 -33.72 -12.08 37.92
N GLY A 115 -34.06 -11.35 36.84
CA GLY A 115 -35.26 -11.63 36.01
C GLY A 115 -36.53 -10.79 36.21
N LEU A 116 -36.90 -9.97 35.21
CA LEU A 116 -38.17 -10.02 34.44
C LEU A 116 -38.41 -8.75 33.58
N ARG A 117 -39.15 -8.96 32.48
CA ARG A 117 -39.48 -8.06 31.36
C ARG A 117 -40.47 -6.95 31.74
N GLU A 118 -40.45 -5.85 30.98
CA GLU A 118 -41.63 -5.23 30.31
C GLU A 118 -41.19 -4.11 29.35
N GLU A 119 -41.79 -4.05 28.14
CA GLU A 119 -41.76 -2.86 27.26
C GLU A 119 -42.71 -1.77 27.81
N PRO A 120 -42.66 -0.49 27.36
CA PRO A 120 -43.45 -0.12 26.17
C PRO A 120 -42.94 1.09 25.31
N THR A 121 -43.30 1.03 24.02
CA THR A 121 -43.79 2.10 23.12
C THR A 121 -43.02 3.41 22.84
N SER A 122 -42.63 3.53 21.56
CA SER A 122 -42.85 4.61 20.57
C SER A 122 -43.02 6.09 21.01
N LEU A 123 -42.18 6.97 20.45
CA LEU A 123 -42.58 8.35 20.08
C LEU A 123 -41.71 8.93 18.94
N LYS A 124 -42.42 9.15 17.84
CA LYS A 124 -42.27 10.01 16.64
C LYS A 124 -41.00 10.83 16.40
N ALA A 125 -40.57 10.73 15.14
CA ALA A 125 -39.66 11.60 14.41
C ALA A 125 -40.13 13.07 14.34
N THR A 126 -39.17 14.00 14.46
CA THR A 126 -39.31 15.38 14.00
C THR A 126 -38.01 15.83 13.31
N SER A 127 -38.15 16.33 12.08
CA SER A 127 -37.09 16.90 11.25
C SER A 127 -36.65 18.28 11.76
N PRO A 128 -35.39 18.73 11.53
CA PRO A 128 -35.04 20.15 11.59
C PRO A 128 -35.06 20.82 10.19
N PRO A 129 -35.27 22.15 10.13
CA PRO A 129 -35.78 22.84 8.96
C PRO A 129 -34.72 23.42 8.01
N ASN A 130 -35.15 23.58 6.75
CA ASN A 130 -34.58 24.46 5.72
C ASN A 130 -34.62 25.93 6.18
N VAL A 131 -33.48 26.63 6.15
CA VAL A 131 -33.45 28.09 5.98
C VAL A 131 -32.28 28.48 5.07
N LEU A 132 -32.63 28.81 3.83
CA LEU A 132 -31.88 29.65 2.89
C LEU A 132 -32.37 31.09 3.09
N ALA A 133 -31.48 32.05 3.36
CA ALA A 133 -31.64 33.45 2.92
C ALA A 133 -30.37 34.29 3.16
N LYS A 134 -29.82 34.79 2.04
CA LYS A 134 -29.32 36.14 1.74
C LYS A 134 -28.64 37.00 2.82
N GLY A 135 -27.49 37.55 2.43
CA GLY A 135 -26.93 38.80 2.96
C GLY A 135 -25.77 39.31 2.08
N ILE A 136 -26.09 40.19 1.11
CA ILE A 136 -25.18 41.10 0.39
C ILE A 136 -25.31 42.47 1.08
N LEU A 137 -24.20 43.20 1.23
CA LEU A 137 -24.01 44.68 1.23
C LEU A 137 -22.61 44.96 1.81
N ASP A 138 -21.62 45.34 1.00
CA ASP A 138 -21.25 46.71 0.56
C ASP A 138 -20.58 47.56 1.66
N ILE A 139 -19.29 47.90 1.46
CA ILE A 139 -18.68 49.20 1.85
C ILE A 139 -17.66 49.62 0.78
N GLN A 140 -17.70 50.92 0.51
CA GLN A 140 -17.22 51.69 -0.63
C GLN A 140 -15.72 52.05 -0.65
N GLU A 141 -15.30 52.34 -1.88
CA GLU A 141 -14.31 53.27 -2.42
C GLU A 141 -13.68 54.35 -1.52
N SER A 142 -12.37 54.58 -1.75
CA SER A 142 -11.76 55.92 -1.76
C SER A 142 -10.54 55.92 -2.69
N GLY A 143 -10.52 56.82 -3.67
CA GLY A 143 -9.40 57.05 -4.60
C GLY A 143 -8.63 58.35 -4.36
N LEU A 144 -7.56 58.52 -5.17
CA LEU A 144 -6.67 59.68 -5.46
C LEU A 144 -5.22 59.12 -5.55
N GLU A 145 -4.27 59.51 -6.41
CA GLU A 145 -4.14 60.22 -7.70
C GLU A 145 -2.60 60.21 -8.00
N LYS A 146 -2.17 59.97 -9.27
CA LYS A 146 -0.95 60.47 -9.99
C LYS A 146 0.46 60.40 -9.34
N ASP A 147 1.61 60.22 -10.01
CA ASP A 147 2.02 60.05 -11.41
C ASP A 147 3.52 59.63 -11.41
N GLN A 148 3.95 58.93 -12.47
CA GLN A 148 5.33 58.79 -13.00
C GLN A 148 6.37 58.03 -12.13
N GLU A 149 7.21 57.11 -12.61
CA GLU A 149 7.75 56.86 -13.94
C GLU A 149 8.43 55.46 -13.96
N ASN A 150 8.50 54.87 -15.16
CA ASN A 150 9.47 53.83 -15.60
C ASN A 150 9.36 52.39 -15.06
N ALA A 151 8.42 51.67 -15.69
CA ALA A 151 8.66 50.63 -16.69
C ALA A 151 9.56 49.38 -16.38
N PRO A 152 9.13 48.19 -16.88
CA PRO A 152 9.04 46.93 -16.12
C PRO A 152 9.75 45.75 -16.89
N VAL A 153 9.64 44.43 -16.64
CA VAL A 153 8.48 43.51 -16.60
C VAL A 153 8.95 42.06 -16.31
N GLU A 154 8.23 41.42 -15.37
CA GLU A 154 7.56 40.07 -15.33
C GLU A 154 8.22 38.82 -15.95
N SER A 155 8.22 37.60 -15.36
CA SER A 155 7.32 36.84 -14.47
C SER A 155 5.97 36.39 -15.05
N ASN A 156 5.98 35.21 -15.69
CA ASN A 156 4.82 34.47 -16.20
C ASN A 156 3.78 34.05 -15.13
N LYS A 157 2.48 34.27 -15.42
CA LYS A 157 1.37 33.33 -15.16
C LYS A 157 0.10 33.73 -15.92
N GLY A 158 -0.58 32.74 -16.53
CA GLY A 158 -2.06 32.67 -16.55
C GLY A 158 -2.83 32.99 -17.84
N MET A 159 -3.21 31.92 -18.56
CA MET A 159 -4.49 31.65 -19.27
C MET A 159 -5.38 32.81 -19.78
N ALA A 160 -5.66 32.81 -21.09
CA ALA A 160 -7.02 32.87 -21.65
C ALA A 160 -7.05 32.29 -23.08
N VAL A 161 -8.16 31.64 -23.41
CA VAL A 161 -8.48 31.06 -24.72
C VAL A 161 -8.93 32.19 -25.65
N GLN A 162 -8.33 32.27 -26.83
CA GLN A 162 -8.88 33.02 -27.97
C GLN A 162 -8.72 32.17 -29.23
N GLU A 163 -9.86 31.89 -29.86
CA GLU A 163 -9.91 31.57 -31.29
C GLU A 163 -9.24 32.73 -32.04
N ILE A 164 -8.27 32.41 -32.89
CA ILE A 164 -7.72 33.36 -33.84
C ILE A 164 -7.81 32.73 -35.22
N GLU A 165 -8.68 33.35 -36.02
CA GLU A 165 -8.77 33.25 -37.46
C GLU A 165 -7.38 33.35 -38.08
N ILE A 166 -7.16 32.52 -39.09
CA ILE A 166 -6.00 32.59 -39.95
C ILE A 166 -6.17 33.83 -40.81
N ASP A 167 -5.57 34.95 -40.40
CA ASP A 167 -5.41 36.08 -41.29
C ASP A 167 -4.08 35.99 -42.05
N GLY A 168 -4.19 36.13 -43.36
CA GLY A 168 -3.12 35.92 -44.30
C GLY A 168 -2.26 37.15 -44.41
N GLN A 169 -1.03 37.09 -43.89
CA GLN A 169 0.14 37.83 -44.39
C GLN A 169 1.40 37.41 -43.61
N ASN A 170 1.99 36.30 -44.05
CA ASN A 170 3.44 36.05 -44.04
C ASN A 170 3.72 34.86 -44.96
N LYS A 171 3.26 35.00 -46.22
CA LYS A 171 3.91 34.35 -47.35
C LYS A 171 5.16 35.19 -47.62
N GLU A 172 6.30 34.52 -47.83
CA GLU A 172 7.59 35.13 -48.17
C GLU A 172 8.36 35.79 -47.02
N GLN A 173 8.82 35.01 -46.02
CA GLN A 173 10.14 35.19 -45.40
C GLN A 173 10.43 34.07 -44.39
N ALA A 174 10.69 32.88 -44.91
CA ALA A 174 11.59 31.90 -44.29
C ALA A 174 11.87 30.83 -45.34
N GLY A 175 12.88 31.07 -46.16
CA GLY A 175 13.56 30.03 -46.92
C GLY A 175 14.18 29.02 -45.95
N LEU A 176 13.36 28.13 -45.41
CA LEU A 176 13.79 26.84 -44.91
C LEU A 176 13.45 25.86 -46.02
N LYS A 177 14.36 25.75 -47.00
CA LYS A 177 14.67 24.45 -47.58
C LYS A 177 15.15 23.56 -46.43
N ALA A 178 14.24 23.13 -45.55
CA ALA A 178 14.54 22.11 -44.58
C ALA A 178 14.94 20.91 -45.43
N LYS A 179 16.23 20.55 -45.42
CA LYS A 179 16.66 19.27 -45.97
C LYS A 179 15.88 18.22 -45.19
N PHE A 180 14.94 17.59 -45.87
CA PHE A 180 14.20 16.47 -45.35
C PHE A 180 14.60 15.25 -46.14
N GLU A 181 14.75 14.14 -45.45
CA GLU A 181 14.95 12.84 -46.07
C GLU A 181 13.76 11.99 -45.67
N VAL A 182 13.01 11.57 -46.69
CA VAL A 182 11.99 10.53 -46.53
C VAL A 182 12.73 9.21 -46.56
N HIS A 183 12.74 8.52 -45.42
CA HIS A 183 13.36 7.21 -45.30
C HIS A 183 12.35 6.11 -45.68
N PRO A 184 12.82 4.88 -45.95
CA PRO A 184 11.95 3.73 -46.15
C PRO A 184 10.96 3.55 -45.00
N ASP A 185 9.73 3.16 -45.33
CA ASP A 185 8.66 3.00 -44.36
C ASP A 185 8.96 1.89 -43.35
N ILE A 186 8.62 2.12 -42.09
CA ILE A 186 8.78 1.14 -41.01
C ILE A 186 7.39 0.72 -40.53
N GLY A 187 6.91 -0.40 -41.08
CA GLY A 187 5.59 -0.96 -40.77
C GLY A 187 4.46 0.01 -41.07
N LYS A 188 3.77 0.46 -40.00
CA LYS A 188 2.61 1.37 -40.07
C LYS A 188 2.98 2.87 -40.10
N TYR A 189 4.27 3.20 -40.21
CA TYR A 189 4.77 4.58 -40.15
C TYR A 189 5.60 4.95 -41.38
N TRP A 190 5.35 6.14 -41.94
CA TRP A 190 6.31 6.87 -42.77
C TRP A 190 7.40 7.44 -41.87
N VAL A 191 8.63 7.48 -42.36
CA VAL A 191 9.78 7.96 -41.60
C VAL A 191 10.35 9.21 -42.26
N LEU A 192 10.39 10.31 -41.51
CA LEU A 192 10.83 11.61 -41.99
C LEU A 192 11.95 12.17 -41.10
N SER A 193 13.11 12.41 -41.69
CA SER A 193 14.17 13.20 -41.08
C SER A 193 13.98 14.67 -41.45
N LEU A 194 14.09 15.55 -40.46
CA LEU A 194 13.98 17.00 -40.63
C LEU A 194 15.13 17.69 -39.90
N ALA A 195 15.70 18.72 -40.51
CA ALA A 195 16.60 19.64 -39.80
C ALA A 195 15.89 20.22 -38.57
N TYR A 196 16.55 20.17 -37.41
CA TYR A 196 15.92 20.54 -36.15
C TYR A 196 15.50 22.02 -36.17
N SER A 197 14.18 22.23 -36.05
CA SER A 197 13.58 23.53 -35.81
C SER A 197 12.62 23.39 -34.63
N ARG A 198 12.86 24.16 -33.56
CA ARG A 198 12.06 24.11 -32.33
C ARG A 198 10.55 24.35 -32.57
N PRO A 199 10.11 25.37 -33.35
CA PRO A 199 8.67 25.59 -33.59
C PRO A 199 8.03 24.44 -34.38
N ILE A 200 8.70 23.92 -35.42
CA ILE A 200 8.20 22.80 -36.22
C ILE A 200 8.14 21.52 -35.40
N SER A 201 9.14 21.25 -34.55
CA SER A 201 9.18 20.05 -33.72
C SER A 201 8.03 20.00 -32.71
N ILE A 202 7.70 21.13 -32.08
CA ILE A 202 6.58 21.24 -31.15
C ILE A 202 5.25 21.05 -31.88
N ALA A 203 5.11 21.64 -33.08
CA ALA A 203 3.89 21.51 -33.87
C ALA A 203 3.69 20.09 -34.43
N MET A 204 4.76 19.44 -34.91
CA MET A 204 4.76 18.05 -35.35
C MET A 204 4.31 17.09 -34.25
N LEU A 205 4.85 17.23 -33.03
CA LEU A 205 4.49 16.37 -31.89
C LEU A 205 3.09 16.61 -31.33
N LYS A 206 2.44 17.74 -31.67
CA LYS A 206 1.02 17.98 -31.33
C LYS A 206 0.07 17.20 -32.25
N ILE A 207 0.50 16.78 -33.44
CA ILE A 207 -0.34 16.01 -34.37
C ILE A 207 -0.47 14.58 -33.85
N LYS A 208 -1.69 14.20 -33.46
CA LYS A 208 -2.01 12.82 -33.04
C LYS A 208 -1.69 11.84 -34.18
N GLY A 209 -0.70 10.97 -33.97
CA GLY A 209 -0.21 10.02 -34.97
C GLY A 209 1.25 10.25 -35.41
N VAL A 210 1.88 11.34 -34.95
CA VAL A 210 3.31 11.61 -35.17
C VAL A 210 4.08 11.34 -33.88
N TYR A 211 5.21 10.66 -33.98
CA TYR A 211 6.07 10.28 -32.85
C TYR A 211 7.52 10.60 -33.15
N TRP A 212 8.27 11.02 -32.14
CA TRP A 212 9.72 11.14 -32.24
C TRP A 212 10.39 9.82 -31.83
N SER A 213 11.23 9.27 -32.70
CA SER A 213 12.04 8.10 -32.36
C SER A 213 13.43 8.52 -31.92
N ASN A 214 13.73 8.36 -30.63
CA ASN A 214 15.03 8.75 -30.08
C ASN A 214 16.19 7.86 -30.58
N ASN A 215 15.89 6.62 -30.94
CA ASN A 215 16.89 5.66 -31.44
C ASN A 215 17.35 6.00 -32.86
N TYR A 216 16.44 6.46 -33.70
CA TYR A 216 16.71 6.73 -35.12
C TYR A 216 16.85 8.23 -35.42
N LYS A 217 16.57 9.12 -34.46
CA LYS A 217 16.55 10.59 -34.61
C LYS A 217 15.68 11.08 -35.77
N VAL A 218 14.51 10.48 -35.93
CA VAL A 218 13.56 10.75 -37.01
C VAL A 218 12.12 10.84 -36.48
N TYR A 219 11.27 11.49 -37.25
CA TYR A 219 9.82 11.51 -37.03
C TYR A 219 9.16 10.29 -37.66
N MET A 220 8.37 9.57 -36.89
CA MET A 220 7.54 8.46 -37.33
C MET A 220 6.10 8.95 -37.46
N ILE A 221 5.59 9.00 -38.68
CA ILE A 221 4.27 9.55 -39.04
C ILE A 221 3.36 8.39 -39.41
N PHE A 222 2.23 8.23 -38.74
CA PHE A 222 1.30 7.14 -39.04
C PHE A 222 0.75 7.26 -40.48
N ARG A 223 0.80 6.16 -41.25
CA ARG A 223 0.46 6.12 -42.68
C ARG A 223 -1.06 6.25 -42.92
N HIS A 224 -1.64 7.41 -42.67
CA HIS A 224 -3.08 7.65 -42.74
C HIS A 224 -3.39 9.01 -43.39
N VAL A 225 -4.45 9.07 -44.21
CA VAL A 225 -4.85 10.27 -45.00
C VAL A 225 -4.95 11.53 -44.12
N ASN A 226 -5.70 11.46 -43.01
CA ASN A 226 -5.83 12.59 -42.08
C ASN A 226 -4.52 13.05 -41.43
N VAL A 227 -3.55 12.14 -41.25
CA VAL A 227 -2.25 12.47 -40.65
C VAL A 227 -1.33 13.07 -41.71
N LYS A 228 -1.34 12.50 -42.93
CA LYS A 228 -0.66 13.05 -44.12
C LYS A 228 -1.07 14.50 -44.35
N ASN A 229 -2.37 14.77 -44.50
CA ASN A 229 -2.89 16.10 -44.79
C ASN A 229 -2.49 17.13 -43.72
N LYS A 230 -2.45 16.74 -42.44
CA LYS A 230 -2.06 17.63 -41.34
C LYS A 230 -0.56 17.92 -41.32
N VAL A 231 0.28 16.93 -41.62
CA VAL A 231 1.73 17.09 -41.68
C VAL A 231 2.13 17.91 -42.92
N GLU A 232 1.52 17.64 -44.07
CA GLU A 232 1.74 18.37 -45.32
C GLU A 232 1.26 19.82 -45.25
N ALA A 233 0.11 20.08 -44.61
CA ALA A 233 -0.35 21.43 -44.33
C ALA A 233 0.58 22.18 -43.37
N LEU A 234 1.15 21.50 -42.36
CA LEU A 234 2.09 22.11 -41.41
C LEU A 234 3.43 22.48 -42.07
N LEU A 235 3.91 21.65 -42.99
CA LEU A 235 5.19 21.86 -43.69
C LEU A 235 5.04 22.73 -44.95
N GLY A 236 3.81 23.00 -45.41
CA GLY A 236 3.52 23.80 -46.59
C GLY A 236 3.88 23.12 -47.92
N ILE A 237 4.04 21.79 -47.93
CA ILE A 237 4.46 21.00 -49.09
C ILE A 237 3.38 19.96 -49.39
N LYS A 238 2.78 20.04 -50.59
CA LYS A 238 1.83 19.03 -51.08
C LYS A 238 2.61 17.81 -51.60
N ASP A 239 2.08 16.61 -51.36
CA ASP A 239 2.64 15.33 -51.83
C ASP A 239 4.04 14.99 -51.31
N LEU A 240 4.36 15.40 -50.07
CA LEU A 240 5.60 15.05 -49.39
C LEU A 240 5.66 13.56 -49.04
N LEU A 241 4.54 13.00 -48.56
CA LEU A 241 4.46 11.61 -48.10
C LEU A 241 3.80 10.75 -49.19
N PRO A 242 4.30 9.52 -49.43
CA PRO A 242 3.74 8.68 -50.48
C PRO A 242 2.26 8.33 -50.19
N SER A 243 1.48 8.15 -51.25
CA SER A 243 0.06 7.76 -51.16
C SER A 243 -0.14 6.27 -50.82
N ASN A 244 0.91 5.61 -50.33
CA ASN A 244 0.87 4.25 -49.81
C ASN A 244 0.36 4.27 -48.36
N TYR A 245 -0.91 4.60 -48.17
CA TYR A 245 -1.50 4.56 -46.84
C TYR A 245 -1.39 3.16 -46.23
N TYR A 246 -1.19 3.08 -44.91
CA TYR A 246 -1.45 1.86 -44.17
C TYR A 246 -2.97 1.75 -44.10
N VAL A 247 -3.52 1.23 -45.19
CA VAL A 247 -4.82 0.61 -45.17
C VAL A 247 -4.67 -0.52 -44.15
N ASN A 248 -5.59 -0.61 -43.17
CA ASN A 248 -5.84 -1.92 -42.58
C ASN A 248 -6.34 -2.77 -43.74
N GLU A 249 -5.43 -3.36 -44.51
CA GLU A 249 -5.73 -4.46 -45.43
C GLU A 249 -6.07 -5.67 -44.58
N GLN A 250 -7.19 -5.59 -43.88
CA GLN A 250 -8.02 -6.69 -43.44
C GLN A 250 -9.46 -6.19 -43.40
N ASN A 251 -9.92 -5.72 -44.55
CA ASN A 251 -11.33 -5.38 -44.74
C ASN A 251 -11.94 -6.00 -46.01
N ASP A 252 -11.31 -7.02 -46.62
CA ASP A 252 -11.97 -7.79 -47.69
C ASP A 252 -11.55 -9.26 -47.81
N LYS A 253 -11.10 -9.89 -46.72
CA LYS A 253 -11.15 -11.35 -46.53
C LYS A 253 -11.28 -11.65 -45.05
N PHE A 254 -12.49 -11.52 -44.48
CA PHE A 254 -13.03 -12.27 -43.32
C PHE A 254 -14.38 -11.62 -42.94
N THR A 255 -15.39 -11.79 -43.79
CA THR A 255 -16.78 -11.69 -43.34
C THR A 255 -17.11 -12.98 -42.58
N ALA A 256 -16.95 -12.94 -41.26
CA ALA A 256 -17.85 -13.58 -40.31
C ALA A 256 -17.31 -13.29 -38.90
N GLY A 257 -18.04 -12.48 -38.14
CA GLY A 257 -17.76 -12.25 -36.73
C GLY A 257 -18.02 -13.54 -35.94
N GLU A 258 -17.04 -14.44 -35.95
CA GLU A 258 -17.10 -15.73 -35.28
C GLU A 258 -15.82 -15.97 -34.47
N ILE A 259 -15.99 -16.48 -33.26
CA ILE A 259 -14.89 -16.97 -32.43
C ILE A 259 -14.81 -18.48 -32.67
N ILE A 260 -13.74 -18.95 -33.32
CA ILE A 260 -13.55 -20.38 -33.58
C ILE A 260 -12.61 -20.95 -32.52
N ILE A 261 -13.06 -21.99 -31.84
CA ILE A 261 -12.34 -22.68 -30.78
C ILE A 261 -11.99 -24.08 -31.27
N SER A 262 -10.69 -24.41 -31.34
CA SER A 262 -10.21 -25.70 -31.83
C SER A 262 -9.11 -26.30 -30.95
N VAL A 263 -8.80 -27.58 -31.18
CA VAL A 263 -7.85 -28.36 -30.38
C VAL A 263 -6.41 -27.86 -30.58
N PHE A 264 -5.66 -27.67 -29.50
CA PHE A 264 -4.21 -27.48 -29.58
C PHE A 264 -3.48 -28.82 -29.42
N LEU A 265 -2.85 -29.30 -30.50
CA LEU A 265 -2.23 -30.63 -30.54
C LEU A 265 -0.98 -30.74 -29.65
N SER A 266 -0.24 -29.64 -29.45
CA SER A 266 0.98 -29.60 -28.65
C SER A 266 0.71 -29.57 -27.13
N GLY A 267 -0.55 -29.48 -26.69
CA GLY A 267 -0.87 -29.59 -25.26
C GLY A 267 -2.36 -29.57 -24.94
N LYS A 268 -2.86 -30.68 -24.36
CA LYS A 268 -4.27 -30.89 -23.96
C LYS A 268 -4.83 -29.88 -22.92
N LYS A 269 -3.97 -29.05 -22.33
CA LYS A 269 -4.36 -27.98 -21.38
C LYS A 269 -4.79 -26.70 -22.07
N TRP A 270 -4.49 -26.55 -23.35
CA TRP A 270 -4.68 -25.33 -24.12
C TRP A 270 -5.68 -25.57 -25.25
N MET A 271 -6.48 -24.57 -25.58
CA MET A 271 -7.31 -24.54 -26.77
C MET A 271 -6.89 -23.37 -27.64
N LYS A 272 -6.99 -23.55 -28.96
CA LYS A 272 -6.79 -22.50 -29.94
C LYS A 272 -8.07 -21.69 -30.03
N VAL A 273 -7.94 -20.37 -29.99
CA VAL A 273 -9.02 -19.43 -30.13
C VAL A 273 -8.65 -18.45 -31.23
N GLN A 274 -9.32 -18.61 -32.36
CA GLN A 274 -9.29 -17.66 -33.46
C GLN A 274 -10.33 -16.58 -33.19
N LEU A 275 -9.90 -15.33 -33.29
CA LEU A 275 -10.72 -14.17 -32.99
C LEU A 275 -11.00 -13.39 -34.26
N PRO A 276 -12.18 -12.77 -34.37
CA PRO A 276 -12.42 -11.78 -35.41
C PRO A 276 -11.54 -10.55 -35.15
N GLU A 277 -11.28 -9.77 -36.20
CA GLU A 277 -10.43 -8.57 -36.16
C GLU A 277 -11.07 -7.34 -35.50
N ILE A 278 -11.71 -7.59 -34.38
CA ILE A 278 -12.36 -6.57 -33.58
C ILE A 278 -11.42 -6.27 -32.42
N ALA A 279 -10.80 -5.09 -32.46
CA ALA A 279 -9.84 -4.66 -31.45
C ALA A 279 -10.38 -4.76 -30.02
N ALA A 280 -11.68 -4.54 -29.82
CA ALA A 280 -12.33 -4.69 -28.51
C ALA A 280 -12.29 -6.13 -28.00
N ILE A 281 -12.65 -7.11 -28.85
CA ILE A 281 -12.64 -8.55 -28.51
C ILE A 281 -11.22 -9.04 -28.31
N ILE A 282 -10.30 -8.69 -29.22
CA ILE A 282 -8.88 -9.03 -29.10
C ILE A 282 -8.34 -8.54 -27.76
N ASN A 283 -8.66 -7.31 -27.36
CA ASN A 283 -8.19 -6.76 -26.09
C ASN A 283 -8.81 -7.44 -24.86
N GLN A 284 -10.08 -7.87 -24.93
CA GLN A 284 -10.72 -8.63 -23.85
C GLN A 284 -10.12 -10.03 -23.74
N VAL A 285 -9.94 -10.73 -24.87
CA VAL A 285 -9.36 -12.09 -24.90
C VAL A 285 -7.88 -12.11 -24.52
N LYS A 286 -7.11 -11.07 -24.88
CA LYS A 286 -5.73 -10.87 -24.39
C LYS A 286 -5.63 -10.79 -22.86
N ARG A 287 -6.69 -10.34 -22.20
CA ARG A 287 -6.74 -10.14 -20.74
C ARG A 287 -7.35 -11.33 -20.00
N LEU A 288 -7.98 -12.25 -20.73
CA LEU A 288 -8.44 -13.51 -20.14
C LEU A 288 -7.25 -14.22 -19.49
N GLN A 289 -7.53 -14.82 -18.34
CA GLN A 289 -6.51 -15.41 -17.50
C GLN A 289 -5.78 -16.53 -18.23
N GLY A 290 -4.46 -16.40 -18.37
CA GLY A 290 -3.63 -17.36 -19.07
C GLY A 290 -3.52 -17.17 -20.57
N SER A 291 -4.12 -16.12 -21.15
CA SER A 291 -4.06 -15.86 -22.59
C SER A 291 -2.63 -15.68 -23.10
N LYS A 292 -2.26 -16.46 -24.11
CA LYS A 292 -0.97 -16.39 -24.80
C LYS A 292 -1.21 -16.25 -26.29
N TYR A 293 -0.40 -15.43 -26.96
CA TYR A 293 -0.46 -15.35 -28.42
C TYR A 293 0.57 -16.28 -29.02
N ASN A 294 0.15 -17.16 -29.92
CA ASN A 294 1.04 -18.02 -30.69
C ASN A 294 1.30 -17.34 -32.03
N MET A 295 2.55 -16.94 -32.27
CA MET A 295 2.97 -16.28 -33.51
C MET A 295 2.97 -17.24 -34.71
N ASP A 296 3.21 -18.53 -34.48
CA ASP A 296 3.35 -19.52 -35.55
C ASP A 296 2.02 -19.81 -36.23
N GLU A 297 0.96 -19.94 -35.43
CA GLU A 297 -0.41 -20.19 -35.90
C GLU A 297 -1.26 -18.91 -35.96
N MET A 298 -0.73 -17.75 -35.55
CA MET A 298 -1.43 -16.47 -35.44
C MET A 298 -2.74 -16.52 -34.62
N VAL A 299 -2.80 -17.40 -33.62
CA VAL A 299 -3.99 -17.63 -32.76
C VAL A 299 -3.73 -17.30 -31.29
N TYR A 300 -4.81 -17.09 -30.53
CA TYR A 300 -4.72 -17.05 -29.06
C TYR A 300 -4.82 -18.45 -28.49
N LEU A 301 -3.92 -18.79 -27.58
CA LEU A 301 -3.97 -19.97 -26.74
C LEU A 301 -4.61 -19.60 -25.41
N LEU A 302 -5.73 -20.24 -25.11
CA LEU A 302 -6.42 -20.10 -23.83
C LEU A 302 -6.47 -21.43 -23.07
N PRO A 303 -6.58 -21.44 -21.74
CA PRO A 303 -6.74 -22.67 -20.98
C PRO A 303 -8.05 -23.35 -21.33
N ALA A 304 -8.00 -24.64 -21.71
CA ALA A 304 -9.16 -25.44 -22.07
C ALA A 304 -10.00 -25.79 -20.83
N THR A 305 -10.76 -24.81 -20.33
CA THR A 305 -11.58 -24.90 -19.11
C THR A 305 -13.02 -24.47 -19.38
N PRO A 306 -14.01 -25.04 -18.69
CA PRO A 306 -15.41 -24.61 -18.83
C PRO A 306 -15.62 -23.13 -18.49
N GLY A 307 -14.88 -22.60 -17.50
CA GLY A 307 -14.95 -21.19 -17.12
C GLY A 307 -14.50 -20.23 -18.22
N VAL A 308 -13.40 -20.56 -18.92
CA VAL A 308 -12.94 -19.75 -20.06
C VAL A 308 -13.91 -19.83 -21.24
N LEU A 309 -14.47 -21.01 -21.52
CA LEU A 309 -15.52 -21.15 -22.55
C LEU A 309 -16.74 -20.28 -22.24
N LYS A 310 -17.18 -20.25 -20.98
CA LYS A 310 -18.28 -19.38 -20.54
C LYS A 310 -17.93 -17.90 -20.73
N ASN A 311 -16.70 -17.49 -20.39
CA ASN A 311 -16.25 -16.11 -20.61
C ASN A 311 -16.21 -15.74 -22.10
N LEU A 312 -15.74 -16.64 -22.96
CA LEU A 312 -15.76 -16.42 -24.41
C LEU A 312 -17.18 -16.29 -24.94
N ALA A 313 -18.13 -17.10 -24.45
CA ALA A 313 -19.54 -16.99 -24.81
C ALA A 313 -20.14 -15.63 -24.38
N ILE A 314 -19.83 -15.16 -23.17
CA ILE A 314 -20.24 -13.83 -22.69
C ILE A 314 -19.65 -12.71 -23.56
N ILE A 315 -18.37 -12.82 -23.93
CA ILE A 315 -17.73 -11.85 -24.83
C ILE A 315 -18.44 -11.87 -26.19
N ALA A 316 -18.69 -13.04 -26.75
CA ALA A 316 -19.40 -13.18 -28.02
C ALA A 316 -20.81 -12.56 -27.96
N GLU A 317 -21.58 -12.84 -26.90
CA GLU A 317 -22.91 -12.29 -26.67
C GLU A 317 -22.89 -10.76 -26.59
N GLN A 318 -21.92 -10.18 -25.86
CA GLN A 318 -21.75 -8.73 -25.74
C GLN A 318 -21.58 -8.03 -27.10
N PHE A 319 -20.91 -8.68 -28.05
CA PHE A 319 -20.63 -8.13 -29.37
C PHE A 319 -21.50 -8.73 -30.50
N GLY A 320 -22.49 -9.56 -30.16
CA GLY A 320 -23.40 -10.19 -31.14
C GLY A 320 -22.72 -11.17 -32.09
N ILE A 321 -21.69 -11.88 -31.63
CA ILE A 321 -20.82 -12.76 -32.41
C ILE A 321 -21.06 -14.22 -32.08
N LYS A 322 -20.99 -15.11 -33.08
CA LYS A 322 -21.17 -16.55 -32.86
C LYS A 322 -19.89 -17.19 -32.34
N VAL A 323 -20.01 -18.19 -31.47
CA VAL A 323 -18.88 -19.02 -31.03
C VAL A 323 -19.03 -20.40 -31.66
N ILE A 324 -18.04 -20.81 -32.45
CA ILE A 324 -17.94 -22.16 -32.99
C ILE A 324 -16.98 -22.93 -32.10
N ASN A 325 -17.49 -23.95 -31.41
CA ASN A 325 -16.70 -24.80 -30.53
C ASN A 325 -16.46 -26.17 -31.17
N GLU A 326 -15.26 -26.39 -31.68
CA GLU A 326 -14.82 -27.64 -32.33
C GLU A 326 -14.04 -28.55 -31.36
N LEU A 327 -14.10 -28.27 -30.05
CA LEU A 327 -13.41 -29.08 -29.05
C LEU A 327 -14.14 -30.42 -28.83
N PRO A 328 -13.41 -31.55 -28.75
CA PRO A 328 -13.97 -32.83 -28.35
C PRO A 328 -14.62 -32.78 -26.97
N ASN A 329 -15.66 -33.60 -26.78
CA ASN A 329 -16.31 -33.74 -25.48
C ASN A 329 -15.30 -34.12 -24.39
N GLY A 330 -15.27 -33.35 -23.29
CA GLY A 330 -14.35 -33.55 -22.18
C GLY A 330 -12.95 -32.92 -22.35
N TYR A 331 -12.65 -32.27 -23.48
CA TYR A 331 -11.40 -31.54 -23.69
C TYR A 331 -11.29 -30.31 -22.77
N ALA A 332 -12.41 -29.60 -22.56
CA ALA A 332 -12.50 -28.53 -21.59
C ALA A 332 -12.76 -29.11 -20.18
N ASN A 333 -11.73 -29.10 -19.33
CA ASN A 333 -11.77 -29.72 -18.02
C ASN A 333 -11.32 -28.73 -16.93
N THR A 334 -11.91 -28.79 -15.74
CA THR A 334 -11.49 -27.97 -14.58
C THR A 334 -10.04 -28.26 -14.17
N ARG A 335 -9.52 -29.47 -14.44
CA ARG A 335 -8.09 -29.80 -14.23
C ARG A 335 -7.12 -28.99 -15.09
N ASN A 336 -7.61 -28.35 -16.15
CA ASN A 336 -6.82 -27.45 -16.99
C ASN A 336 -6.80 -26.01 -16.46
N GLU A 337 -7.45 -25.74 -15.32
CA GLU A 337 -7.35 -24.44 -14.64
C GLU A 337 -5.89 -24.14 -14.30
N LEU A 338 -5.46 -22.97 -14.76
CA LEU A 338 -4.11 -22.51 -14.50
C LEU A 338 -4.01 -21.98 -13.07
N ASN A 339 -3.01 -22.43 -12.34
CA ASN A 339 -2.58 -21.73 -11.15
C ASN A 339 -1.83 -20.46 -11.56
N ILE A 340 -2.57 -19.37 -11.82
CA ILE A 340 -2.01 -18.10 -12.29
C ILE A 340 -0.99 -17.55 -11.31
N LYS A 341 -1.19 -17.78 -10.01
CA LYS A 341 -0.23 -17.37 -8.99
C LYS A 341 1.10 -18.09 -9.21
N SER A 342 1.10 -19.40 -9.48
CA SER A 342 2.33 -20.13 -9.76
C SER A 342 2.96 -19.70 -11.08
N ILE A 343 2.18 -19.49 -12.13
CA ILE A 343 2.69 -19.06 -13.45
C ILE A 343 3.33 -17.68 -13.36
N LYS A 344 2.64 -16.69 -12.78
CA LYS A 344 3.20 -15.34 -12.58
C LYS A 344 4.48 -15.37 -11.75
N LEU A 345 4.54 -16.28 -10.78
CA LEU A 345 5.70 -16.44 -9.91
C LEU A 345 6.87 -17.11 -10.64
N GLN A 346 6.59 -18.09 -11.50
CA GLN A 346 7.57 -18.70 -12.40
C GLN A 346 8.10 -17.68 -13.41
N GLU A 347 7.22 -16.96 -14.11
CA GLU A 347 7.60 -15.90 -15.05
C GLU A 347 8.42 -14.80 -14.36
N ALA A 348 8.03 -14.38 -13.15
CA ALA A 348 8.80 -13.42 -12.37
C ALA A 348 10.18 -13.96 -11.98
N ALA A 349 10.28 -15.23 -11.58
CA ALA A 349 11.55 -15.87 -11.26
C ALA A 349 12.46 -15.97 -12.50
N GLU A 350 11.91 -16.38 -13.65
CA GLU A 350 12.64 -16.42 -14.92
C GLU A 350 13.12 -15.04 -15.36
N ASN A 351 12.27 -14.01 -15.26
CA ASN A 351 12.64 -12.64 -15.58
C ASN A 351 13.71 -12.08 -14.63
N LEU A 352 13.74 -12.52 -13.37
CA LEU A 352 14.80 -12.18 -12.43
C LEU A 352 16.10 -12.90 -12.79
N ARG A 353 16.04 -14.18 -13.16
CA ARG A 353 17.20 -14.98 -13.61
C ARG A 353 17.88 -14.36 -14.83
N LYS A 354 17.11 -13.88 -15.81
CA LYS A 354 17.62 -13.17 -17.01
C LYS A 354 18.38 -11.87 -16.70
N GLN A 355 18.25 -11.29 -15.50
CA GLN A 355 18.97 -10.07 -15.11
C GLN A 355 20.39 -10.33 -14.62
N VAL A 356 20.78 -11.60 -14.46
CA VAL A 356 22.07 -12.03 -13.93
C VAL A 356 22.76 -12.93 -14.95
N PRO A 357 24.11 -12.89 -15.08
CA PRO A 357 24.83 -13.85 -15.91
C PRO A 357 24.60 -15.30 -15.45
N ALA A 358 24.67 -16.26 -16.38
CA ALA A 358 24.45 -17.68 -16.10
C ALA A 358 25.34 -18.22 -14.97
N SER A 359 26.59 -17.74 -14.87
CA SER A 359 27.53 -18.13 -13.81
C SER A 359 27.08 -17.78 -12.39
N SER A 360 26.22 -16.76 -12.26
CA SER A 360 25.82 -16.20 -10.96
C SER A 360 24.31 -16.34 -10.70
N GLU A 361 23.60 -16.98 -11.63
CA GLU A 361 22.19 -17.35 -11.51
C GLU A 361 21.94 -18.26 -10.30
N ILE A 362 22.93 -19.11 -9.97
CA ILE A 362 22.87 -20.02 -8.83
C ILE A 362 22.62 -19.26 -7.51
N TYR A 363 23.28 -18.13 -7.29
CA TYR A 363 23.14 -17.34 -6.05
C TYR A 363 21.75 -16.74 -5.92
N LEU A 364 21.23 -16.18 -7.02
CA LEU A 364 19.89 -15.60 -7.05
C LEU A 364 18.83 -16.67 -6.88
N THR A 365 19.01 -17.83 -7.53
CA THR A 365 18.08 -18.96 -7.44
C THR A 365 18.02 -19.48 -6.02
N SER A 366 19.15 -19.68 -5.34
CA SER A 366 19.16 -20.08 -3.93
C SER A 366 18.40 -19.08 -3.05
N MET A 367 18.59 -17.77 -3.25
CA MET A 367 17.83 -16.76 -2.49
C MET A 367 16.32 -16.87 -2.75
N LEU A 368 15.94 -17.01 -4.01
CA LEU A 368 14.56 -17.08 -4.45
C LEU A 368 13.87 -18.33 -3.88
N ASP A 369 14.52 -19.49 -3.91
CA ASP A 369 13.99 -20.75 -3.36
C ASP A 369 13.73 -20.62 -1.86
N TYR A 370 14.65 -20.03 -1.09
CA TYR A 370 14.43 -19.76 0.33
C TYR A 370 13.27 -18.80 0.58
N LEU A 371 13.14 -17.72 -0.21
CA LEU A 371 12.04 -16.77 -0.07
C LEU A 371 10.68 -17.41 -0.38
N LEU A 372 10.63 -18.27 -1.40
CA LEU A 372 9.44 -19.00 -1.79
C LEU A 372 9.05 -20.07 -0.77
N ALA A 373 10.01 -20.86 -0.31
CA ALA A 373 9.79 -21.90 0.70
C ALA A 373 9.25 -21.32 2.01
N ASN A 374 9.72 -20.12 2.39
CA ASN A 374 9.23 -19.40 3.57
C ASN A 374 7.95 -18.58 3.31
N ASN A 375 7.34 -18.70 2.12
CA ASN A 375 6.08 -18.05 1.74
C ASN A 375 6.11 -16.52 1.94
N TYR A 376 7.23 -15.88 1.58
CA TYR A 376 7.36 -14.44 1.63
C TYR A 376 6.41 -13.75 0.64
N SER A 377 6.02 -12.51 0.97
CA SER A 377 5.15 -11.72 0.09
C SER A 377 5.83 -11.40 -1.24
N HIS A 378 5.06 -11.30 -2.33
CA HIS A 378 5.58 -10.92 -3.65
C HIS A 378 6.38 -9.60 -3.63
N ASN A 379 5.96 -8.64 -2.79
CA ASN A 379 6.70 -7.39 -2.64
C ASN A 379 8.04 -7.60 -1.93
N THR A 380 8.09 -8.45 -0.91
CA THR A 380 9.34 -8.79 -0.22
C THR A 380 10.30 -9.50 -1.17
N ILE A 381 9.82 -10.49 -1.93
CA ILE A 381 10.61 -11.19 -2.94
C ILE A 381 11.23 -10.18 -3.89
N ARG A 382 10.41 -9.32 -4.50
CA ARG A 382 10.86 -8.29 -5.44
C ARG A 382 11.90 -7.33 -4.85
N VAL A 383 11.67 -6.83 -3.63
CA VAL A 383 12.58 -5.88 -2.98
C VAL A 383 13.91 -6.56 -2.64
N TYR A 384 13.86 -7.78 -2.12
CA TYR A 384 15.04 -8.52 -1.67
C TYR A 384 15.89 -8.95 -2.86
N THR A 385 15.28 -9.56 -3.88
CA THR A 385 16.01 -9.98 -5.09
C THR A 385 16.58 -8.79 -5.84
N SER A 386 15.82 -7.70 -5.99
CA SER A 386 16.34 -6.48 -6.64
C SER A 386 17.54 -5.88 -5.89
N SER A 387 17.48 -5.84 -4.56
CA SER A 387 18.58 -5.36 -3.72
C SER A 387 19.81 -6.26 -3.82
N PHE A 388 19.59 -7.58 -3.87
CA PHE A 388 20.64 -8.59 -4.01
C PHE A 388 21.29 -8.57 -5.40
N ILE A 389 20.51 -8.42 -6.47
CA ILE A 389 21.03 -8.27 -7.83
C ILE A 389 21.90 -7.00 -7.93
N GLN A 390 21.49 -5.89 -7.32
CA GLN A 390 22.30 -4.67 -7.28
C GLN A 390 23.64 -4.90 -6.55
N PHE A 391 23.62 -5.67 -5.47
CA PHE A 391 24.81 -6.08 -4.74
C PHE A 391 25.73 -6.96 -5.59
N LEU A 392 25.21 -8.02 -6.21
CA LEU A 392 25.98 -8.89 -7.09
C LEU A 392 26.63 -8.10 -8.23
N ARG A 393 25.85 -7.21 -8.87
CA ARG A 393 26.35 -6.35 -9.95
C ARG A 393 27.52 -5.47 -9.51
N HIS A 394 27.50 -4.97 -8.26
CA HIS A 394 28.58 -4.13 -7.75
C HIS A 394 29.92 -4.88 -7.66
N PHE A 395 29.89 -6.16 -7.29
CA PHE A 395 31.09 -7.00 -7.14
C PHE A 395 31.41 -7.80 -8.41
N GLY A 396 30.81 -7.47 -9.55
CA GLY A 396 31.05 -8.20 -10.81
C GLY A 396 30.51 -9.63 -10.78
N TYR A 397 29.45 -9.87 -10.02
CA TYR A 397 28.79 -11.16 -9.83
C TYR A 397 29.69 -12.28 -9.26
N LYS A 398 30.73 -11.90 -8.50
CA LYS A 398 31.54 -12.82 -7.70
C LYS A 398 30.68 -13.61 -6.70
N ASN A 399 31.21 -14.76 -6.28
CA ASN A 399 30.60 -15.56 -5.22
C ASN A 399 30.45 -14.72 -3.95
N PRO A 400 29.22 -14.54 -3.43
CA PRO A 400 29.02 -13.81 -2.18
C PRO A 400 29.74 -14.42 -0.98
N ASP A 401 30.02 -15.73 -1.01
CA ASP A 401 30.73 -16.41 0.07
C ASP A 401 32.20 -15.93 0.18
N ASP A 402 32.80 -15.48 -0.93
CA ASP A 402 34.17 -14.96 -0.97
C ASP A 402 34.27 -13.51 -0.46
N LEU A 403 33.14 -12.85 -0.21
CA LEU A 403 33.11 -11.46 0.23
C LEU A 403 33.21 -11.37 1.76
N SER A 404 34.12 -10.49 2.21
CA SER A 404 34.28 -10.21 3.63
C SER A 404 33.16 -9.30 4.14
N GLN A 405 32.94 -9.29 5.46
CA GLN A 405 32.04 -8.34 6.11
C GLN A 405 32.43 -6.88 5.80
N ASN A 406 33.75 -6.59 5.72
CA ASN A 406 34.26 -5.26 5.38
C ASN A 406 33.85 -4.84 3.96
N ASP A 407 33.80 -5.76 3.00
CA ASP A 407 33.36 -5.46 1.63
C ASP A 407 31.88 -5.08 1.60
N VAL A 408 31.06 -5.81 2.37
CA VAL A 408 29.63 -5.51 2.50
C VAL A 408 29.41 -4.14 3.15
N VAL A 409 30.16 -3.80 4.20
CA VAL A 409 30.11 -2.49 4.85
C VAL A 409 30.53 -1.38 3.89
N LYS A 410 31.64 -1.57 3.14
CA LYS A 410 32.09 -0.60 2.10
C LYS A 410 31.04 -0.39 1.03
N TYR A 411 30.39 -1.45 0.55
CA TYR A 411 29.30 -1.34 -0.42
C TYR A 411 28.11 -0.54 0.14
N LEU A 412 27.69 -0.84 1.37
CA LEU A 412 26.58 -0.13 2.00
C LEU A 412 26.91 1.35 2.23
N GLY A 413 28.14 1.66 2.66
CA GLY A 413 28.65 3.04 2.73
C GLY A 413 28.60 3.75 1.37
N LYS A 414 29.05 3.10 0.30
CA LYS A 414 28.97 3.63 -1.08
C LYS A 414 27.52 3.89 -1.51
N MET A 415 26.58 3.02 -1.13
CA MET A 415 25.16 3.23 -1.44
C MET A 415 24.57 4.41 -0.66
N MET A 416 24.94 4.59 0.62
CA MET A 416 24.52 5.75 1.41
C MET A 416 25.06 7.05 0.81
N LEU A 417 26.33 7.08 0.39
CA LEU A 417 26.93 8.25 -0.28
C LEU A 417 26.24 8.63 -1.60
N LYS A 418 25.57 7.68 -2.27
CA LYS A 418 24.75 7.95 -3.47
C LYS A 418 23.37 8.53 -3.16
N GLY A 419 23.07 8.84 -1.89
CA GLY A 419 21.78 9.40 -1.48
C GLY A 419 20.67 8.35 -1.34
N LEU A 420 21.01 7.09 -1.06
CA LEU A 420 20.01 6.06 -0.81
C LEU A 420 19.20 6.40 0.46
N SER A 421 17.87 6.40 0.37
CA SER A 421 17.02 6.73 1.51
C SER A 421 17.17 5.72 2.64
N ALA A 422 16.97 6.15 3.90
CA ALA A 422 17.07 5.28 5.07
C ALA A 422 16.19 4.00 4.96
N SER A 423 15.00 4.10 4.35
CA SER A 423 14.12 2.94 4.13
C SER A 423 14.66 1.98 3.07
N ALA A 424 15.23 2.51 1.99
CA ALA A 424 15.84 1.69 0.95
C ALA A 424 17.12 1.03 1.46
N GLY A 425 17.95 1.77 2.22
CA GLY A 425 19.09 1.23 2.95
C GLY A 425 18.72 0.11 3.91
N HIS A 426 17.68 0.28 4.71
CA HIS A 426 17.21 -0.77 5.62
C HIS A 426 16.74 -2.02 4.87
N SER A 427 16.04 -1.84 3.73
CA SER A 427 15.60 -2.95 2.89
C SER A 427 16.78 -3.69 2.27
N LEU A 428 17.80 -2.97 1.81
CA LEU A 428 19.05 -3.52 1.28
C LEU A 428 19.79 -4.34 2.34
N VAL A 429 19.99 -3.77 3.53
CA VAL A 429 20.63 -4.47 4.66
C VAL A 429 19.88 -5.75 5.02
N ASN A 430 18.54 -5.70 5.13
CA ASN A 430 17.74 -6.88 5.45
C ASN A 430 17.80 -7.95 4.35
N ALA A 431 17.86 -7.56 3.09
CA ALA A 431 18.02 -8.49 1.97
C ALA A 431 19.37 -9.21 2.03
N LEU A 432 20.45 -8.49 2.33
CA LEU A 432 21.80 -9.07 2.49
C LEU A 432 21.88 -9.95 3.73
N LEU A 433 21.38 -9.49 4.88
CA LEU A 433 21.32 -10.30 6.11
C LEU A 433 20.53 -11.59 5.88
N PHE A 434 19.40 -11.53 5.17
CA PHE A 434 18.63 -12.71 4.81
C PHE A 434 19.46 -13.68 3.97
N TYR A 435 20.19 -13.17 2.96
CA TYR A 435 21.04 -14.03 2.13
C TYR A 435 22.14 -14.72 2.96
N TYR A 436 22.95 -13.95 3.69
CA TYR A 436 24.07 -14.52 4.45
C TYR A 436 23.62 -15.43 5.61
N ARG A 437 22.53 -15.09 6.31
CA ARG A 437 22.04 -15.87 7.46
C ARG A 437 21.22 -17.09 7.03
N ASN A 438 20.28 -16.92 6.09
CA ASN A 438 19.34 -17.98 5.76
C ASN A 438 19.83 -18.84 4.60
N VAL A 439 20.44 -18.25 3.57
CA VAL A 439 20.87 -18.98 2.37
C VAL A 439 22.25 -19.59 2.59
N LEU A 440 23.23 -18.80 3.02
CA LEU A 440 24.60 -19.28 3.33
C LEU A 440 24.75 -19.87 4.74
N LYS A 441 23.70 -19.83 5.56
CA LYS A 441 23.69 -20.39 6.93
C LYS A 441 24.84 -19.89 7.83
N ARG A 442 25.30 -18.66 7.64
CA ARG A 442 26.31 -18.05 8.52
C ARG A 442 25.64 -17.60 9.82
N GLU A 443 25.70 -18.47 10.84
CA GLU A 443 25.04 -18.28 12.15
C GLU A 443 25.41 -16.98 12.87
N ARG A 444 26.59 -16.39 12.58
CA ARG A 444 27.09 -15.15 13.20
C ARG A 444 27.30 -13.99 12.22
N PHE A 445 26.67 -14.01 11.04
CA PHE A 445 26.79 -12.87 10.13
C PHE A 445 25.94 -11.70 10.65
N GLU A 446 26.59 -10.84 11.42
CA GLU A 446 26.04 -9.60 11.95
C GLU A 446 26.73 -8.45 11.24
N ILE A 447 25.97 -7.73 10.41
CA ILE A 447 26.48 -6.46 9.91
C ILE A 447 26.19 -5.43 11.01
N ASP A 448 27.17 -5.23 11.90
CA ASP A 448 27.13 -4.12 12.85
C ASP A 448 27.29 -2.81 12.09
N LEU A 449 26.15 -2.28 11.65
CA LEU A 449 26.05 -0.98 11.03
C LEU A 449 25.29 -0.08 12.00
N PRO A 450 25.79 1.13 12.28
CA PRO A 450 24.94 2.18 12.82
C PRO A 450 23.84 2.43 11.77
N ARG A 451 22.67 1.82 12.01
CA ARG A 451 21.54 1.92 11.10
C ARG A 451 21.20 3.41 10.98
N PRO A 452 21.05 3.96 9.77
CA PRO A 452 20.62 5.34 9.62
C PRO A 452 19.35 5.54 10.45
N LYS A 453 19.39 6.41 11.45
CA LYS A 453 18.23 6.67 12.29
C LYS A 453 17.11 7.12 11.35
N LYS A 454 16.01 6.37 11.32
CA LYS A 454 14.86 6.78 10.53
C LYS A 454 14.35 8.09 11.10
N GLU A 455 14.36 9.15 10.30
CA GLU A 455 13.74 10.41 10.68
C GLU A 455 12.29 10.14 11.11
N LYS A 456 11.97 10.48 12.36
CA LYS A 456 10.60 10.41 12.87
C LYS A 456 9.87 11.69 12.43
N LYS A 457 9.45 11.74 11.16
CA LYS A 457 8.55 12.80 10.71
C LYS A 457 7.18 12.61 11.34
N LEU A 458 6.62 13.67 11.91
CA LEU A 458 5.23 13.66 12.37
C LEU A 458 4.34 13.33 11.17
N PRO A 459 3.36 12.42 11.30
CA PRO A 459 2.45 12.14 10.20
C PRO A 459 1.72 13.41 9.78
N VAL A 460 1.71 13.68 8.47
CA VAL A 460 0.85 14.72 7.92
C VAL A 460 -0.59 14.27 8.10
N VAL A 461 -1.40 15.11 8.74
CA VAL A 461 -2.85 14.93 8.92
C VAL A 461 -3.57 16.08 8.23
N LEU A 462 -4.66 15.75 7.54
CA LEU A 462 -5.62 16.71 7.00
C LEU A 462 -6.69 16.99 8.05
N THR A 463 -7.02 18.27 8.22
CA THR A 463 -8.19 18.72 8.99
C THR A 463 -9.49 18.30 8.31
N MET A 464 -10.62 18.36 9.04
CA MET A 464 -11.92 18.05 8.46
C MET A 464 -12.27 18.95 7.26
N ALA A 465 -11.94 20.25 7.33
CA ALA A 465 -12.15 21.19 6.23
C ALA A 465 -11.30 20.84 4.99
N GLU A 466 -10.03 20.50 5.20
CA GLU A 466 -9.15 20.06 4.11
C GLU A 466 -9.63 18.73 3.49
N CYS A 467 -10.10 17.78 4.30
CA CYS A 467 -10.72 16.56 3.81
C CYS A 467 -11.95 16.88 2.95
N PHE A 468 -12.82 17.78 3.39
CA PHE A 468 -13.98 18.21 2.63
C PHE A 468 -13.58 18.82 1.28
N SER A 469 -12.59 19.73 1.25
CA SER A 469 -12.07 20.31 -0.01
C SER A 469 -11.53 19.25 -0.97
N VAL A 470 -10.78 18.27 -0.46
CA VAL A 470 -10.29 17.13 -1.25
C VAL A 470 -11.44 16.32 -1.86
N PHE A 471 -12.48 16.02 -1.08
CA PHE A 471 -13.63 15.28 -1.59
C PHE A 471 -14.45 16.11 -2.58
N ALA A 472 -14.65 17.41 -2.31
CA ALA A 472 -15.41 18.31 -3.17
C ALA A 472 -14.80 18.44 -4.57
N ALA A 473 -13.46 18.49 -4.67
CA ALA A 473 -12.73 18.56 -5.94
C ALA A 473 -13.01 17.36 -6.88
N ILE A 474 -13.34 16.18 -6.33
CA ILE A 474 -13.51 14.97 -7.12
C ILE A 474 -14.87 14.96 -7.83
N LYS A 475 -14.84 15.09 -9.16
CA LYS A 475 -16.04 15.05 -10.01
C LYS A 475 -16.58 13.63 -10.24
N ASN A 476 -15.70 12.64 -10.37
CA ASN A 476 -16.10 11.27 -10.66
C ASN A 476 -16.73 10.60 -9.42
N PRO A 477 -18.00 10.14 -9.46
CA PRO A 477 -18.72 9.64 -8.30
C PRO A 477 -18.07 8.38 -7.70
N LYS A 478 -17.54 7.48 -8.54
CA LYS A 478 -16.80 6.28 -8.10
C LYS A 478 -15.56 6.66 -7.31
N HIS A 479 -14.77 7.59 -7.81
CA HIS A 479 -13.54 8.05 -7.16
C HIS A 479 -13.83 8.78 -5.84
N LYS A 480 -14.88 9.60 -5.82
CA LYS A 480 -15.34 10.30 -4.62
C LYS A 480 -15.79 9.30 -3.55
N LEU A 481 -16.64 8.34 -3.92
CA LEU A 481 -17.11 7.28 -3.01
C LEU A 481 -15.95 6.44 -2.46
N LEU A 482 -14.98 6.10 -3.31
CA LEU A 482 -13.79 5.33 -2.92
C LEU A 482 -12.96 6.03 -1.84
N LEU A 483 -12.71 7.34 -1.99
CA LEU A 483 -11.92 8.10 -1.00
C LEU A 483 -12.74 8.45 0.26
N LEU A 484 -14.05 8.67 0.12
CA LEU A 484 -14.96 8.81 1.26
C LEU A 484 -15.00 7.54 2.10
N LEU A 485 -15.06 6.37 1.47
CA LEU A 485 -15.02 5.09 2.17
C LEU A 485 -13.67 4.90 2.86
N ALA A 486 -12.56 5.22 2.18
CA ALA A 486 -11.22 5.15 2.76
C ALA A 486 -11.10 5.99 4.06
N TYR A 487 -11.64 7.20 4.05
CA TYR A 487 -11.67 8.08 5.21
C TYR A 487 -12.66 7.60 6.28
N GLY A 488 -13.90 7.31 5.93
CA GLY A 488 -14.95 6.98 6.91
C GLY A 488 -14.77 5.63 7.61
N THR A 489 -13.99 4.72 7.04
CA THR A 489 -13.73 3.38 7.62
C THR A 489 -12.28 3.18 8.07
N GLY A 490 -11.36 4.04 7.65
CA GLY A 490 -9.94 3.85 7.94
C GLY A 490 -9.35 2.57 7.36
N LEU A 491 -9.86 2.08 6.22
CA LEU A 491 -9.28 0.94 5.51
C LEU A 491 -7.88 1.27 4.94
N ARG A 492 -7.01 0.25 4.85
CA ARG A 492 -5.75 0.38 4.11
C ARG A 492 -6.04 0.40 2.61
N LEU A 493 -5.15 1.00 1.83
CA LEU A 493 -5.29 1.06 0.37
C LEU A 493 -5.51 -0.32 -0.27
N SER A 494 -4.77 -1.35 0.15
CA SER A 494 -4.94 -2.71 -0.36
C SER A 494 -6.25 -3.37 0.08
N GLU A 495 -6.75 -3.02 1.27
CA GLU A 495 -8.04 -3.54 1.78
C GLU A 495 -9.19 -2.88 1.01
N LEU A 496 -9.10 -1.57 0.76
CA LEU A 496 -10.06 -0.80 -0.02
C LEU A 496 -10.17 -1.30 -1.47
N THR A 497 -9.03 -1.57 -2.14
CA THR A 497 -9.03 -2.01 -3.55
C THR A 497 -9.51 -3.44 -3.73
N HIS A 498 -9.44 -4.28 -2.69
CA HIS A 498 -9.88 -5.67 -2.74
C HIS A 498 -11.15 -5.91 -1.92
N LEU A 499 -11.90 -4.86 -1.60
CA LEU A 499 -13.16 -4.98 -0.89
C LEU A 499 -14.22 -5.58 -1.82
N LYS A 500 -14.90 -6.62 -1.36
CA LYS A 500 -15.99 -7.28 -2.09
C LYS A 500 -17.35 -6.94 -1.52
N TRP A 501 -18.40 -7.07 -2.33
CA TRP A 501 -19.77 -6.87 -1.86
C TRP A 501 -20.16 -7.86 -0.75
N GLU A 502 -19.66 -9.10 -0.82
CA GLU A 502 -19.86 -10.14 0.22
C GLU A 502 -19.23 -9.78 1.57
N ASP A 503 -18.29 -8.84 1.60
CA ASP A 503 -17.61 -8.43 2.83
C ASP A 503 -18.40 -7.32 3.56
N ILE A 504 -19.42 -6.73 2.93
CA ILE A 504 -20.27 -5.70 3.54
C ILE A 504 -21.48 -6.36 4.19
N LEU A 505 -21.55 -6.27 5.52
CA LEU A 505 -22.66 -6.73 6.34
C LEU A 505 -23.67 -5.59 6.50
N TRP A 506 -24.61 -5.50 5.56
CA TRP A 506 -25.56 -4.40 5.44
C TRP A 506 -26.46 -4.24 6.68
N ALA A 507 -27.01 -5.34 7.19
CA ALA A 507 -27.91 -5.32 8.34
C ALA A 507 -27.25 -4.81 9.64
N GLU A 508 -25.94 -4.98 9.76
CA GLU A 508 -25.18 -4.58 10.95
C GLU A 508 -24.37 -3.30 10.75
N TYR A 509 -24.41 -2.70 9.56
CA TYR A 509 -23.56 -1.57 9.17
C TYR A 509 -22.08 -1.83 9.46
N LYS A 510 -21.57 -2.98 9.01
CA LYS A 510 -20.19 -3.42 9.24
C LYS A 510 -19.53 -3.89 7.96
N ILE A 511 -18.20 -3.81 7.94
CA ILE A 511 -17.34 -4.37 6.89
C ILE A 511 -16.43 -5.42 7.53
N HIS A 512 -16.48 -6.63 6.99
CA HIS A 512 -15.58 -7.71 7.36
C HIS A 512 -14.30 -7.65 6.52
N VAL A 513 -13.22 -7.16 7.14
CA VAL A 513 -11.92 -7.06 6.47
C VAL A 513 -11.15 -8.36 6.63
N LYS A 514 -11.20 -9.19 5.60
CA LYS A 514 -10.49 -10.47 5.52
C LYS A 514 -9.00 -10.26 5.20
N GLN A 515 -8.13 -11.09 5.77
CA GLN A 515 -6.69 -11.14 5.49
C GLN A 515 -5.92 -9.82 5.72
N ALA A 516 -6.24 -9.06 6.77
CA ALA A 516 -5.46 -7.86 7.10
C ALA A 516 -4.00 -8.21 7.44
N LYS A 517 -3.11 -7.20 7.44
CA LYS A 517 -1.67 -7.34 7.69
C LYS A 517 -1.38 -8.30 8.87
N GLY A 518 -0.79 -9.45 8.57
CA GLY A 518 -0.55 -10.54 9.54
C GLY A 518 -1.57 -11.70 9.47
N LYS A 519 -2.41 -11.75 8.43
CA LYS A 519 -3.50 -12.74 8.25
C LYS A 519 -4.51 -12.72 9.39
N LYS A 520 -4.82 -11.52 9.91
CA LYS A 520 -5.84 -11.35 10.94
C LYS A 520 -7.06 -10.70 10.32
N ASP A 521 -8.23 -11.23 10.63
CA ASP A 521 -9.49 -10.63 10.23
C ASP A 521 -9.89 -9.57 11.26
N ARG A 522 -10.61 -8.53 10.81
CA ARG A 522 -11.21 -7.55 11.70
C ARG A 522 -12.50 -7.01 11.12
N ILE A 523 -13.33 -6.49 12.01
CA ILE A 523 -14.59 -5.83 11.66
C ILE A 523 -14.39 -4.32 11.81
N VAL A 524 -14.91 -3.56 10.85
CA VAL A 524 -14.89 -2.10 10.84
C VAL A 524 -16.32 -1.59 10.65
N GLY A 525 -16.70 -0.52 11.33
CA GLY A 525 -18.01 0.11 11.13
C GLY A 525 -18.14 0.72 9.73
N LEU A 526 -19.30 0.54 9.10
CA LEU A 526 -19.70 1.22 7.87
C LEU A 526 -20.46 2.50 8.24
N PRO A 527 -20.01 3.69 7.82
CA PRO A 527 -20.74 4.92 8.09
C PRO A 527 -22.14 4.90 7.45
N HIS A 528 -23.18 5.17 8.24
CA HIS A 528 -24.56 5.25 7.72
C HIS A 528 -24.70 6.25 6.57
N SER A 529 -23.95 7.35 6.62
CA SER A 529 -23.94 8.38 5.57
C SER A 529 -23.47 7.89 4.21
N ILE A 530 -22.70 6.79 4.13
CA ILE A 530 -22.18 6.26 2.85
C ILE A 530 -23.05 5.14 2.26
N VAL A 531 -23.94 4.55 3.05
CA VAL A 531 -24.74 3.36 2.69
C VAL A 531 -25.59 3.63 1.46
N VAL A 532 -26.37 4.72 1.48
CA VAL A 532 -27.24 5.10 0.36
C VAL A 532 -26.42 5.32 -0.93
N TYR A 533 -25.23 5.91 -0.81
CA TYR A 533 -24.36 6.11 -1.97
C TYR A 533 -23.75 4.80 -2.48
N LEU A 534 -23.45 3.84 -1.61
CA LEU A 534 -22.98 2.50 -1.99
C LEU A 534 -24.09 1.69 -2.67
N GLU A 535 -25.31 1.74 -2.17
CA GLU A 535 -26.48 1.08 -2.77
C GLU A 535 -26.79 1.66 -4.15
N HIS A 536 -26.82 2.99 -4.25
CA HIS A 536 -27.03 3.66 -5.53
C HIS A 536 -25.89 3.35 -6.52
N TYR A 537 -24.64 3.37 -6.05
CA TYR A 537 -23.50 2.97 -6.87
C TYR A 537 -23.61 1.51 -7.35
N ARG A 538 -24.02 0.59 -6.47
CA ARG A 538 -24.23 -0.83 -6.82
C ARG A 538 -25.33 -1.01 -7.86
N SER A 539 -26.39 -0.20 -7.81
CA SER A 539 -27.46 -0.20 -8.79
C SER A 539 -26.99 0.31 -10.16
N LEU A 540 -26.20 1.38 -10.19
CA LEU A 540 -25.67 1.97 -11.43
C LEU A 540 -24.56 1.14 -12.08
N TYR A 541 -23.74 0.48 -11.26
CA TYR A 541 -22.58 -0.30 -11.70
C TYR A 541 -22.61 -1.70 -11.07
N PRO A 542 -23.48 -2.59 -11.59
CA PRO A 542 -23.60 -3.94 -11.06
C PRO A 542 -22.33 -4.73 -11.34
N SER A 543 -21.56 -4.99 -10.27
CA SER A 543 -20.41 -5.88 -10.30
C SER A 543 -20.70 -7.17 -9.53
N ALA A 544 -20.16 -8.29 -10.01
CA ALA A 544 -20.42 -9.59 -9.41
C ALA A 544 -19.66 -9.78 -8.08
N ILE A 545 -18.45 -9.19 -7.97
CA ILE A 545 -17.52 -9.50 -6.87
C ILE A 545 -17.06 -8.22 -6.14
N TRP A 546 -16.42 -7.30 -6.85
CA TRP A 546 -15.69 -6.18 -6.23
C TRP A 546 -16.54 -4.95 -6.04
N VAL A 547 -16.42 -4.27 -4.89
CA VAL A 547 -17.09 -2.97 -4.67
C VAL A 547 -16.60 -1.95 -5.67
N PHE A 548 -15.29 -1.89 -5.92
CA PHE A 548 -14.71 -1.02 -6.93
C PHE A 548 -13.99 -1.86 -7.99
N GLU A 549 -14.60 -1.97 -9.16
CA GLU A 549 -13.99 -2.65 -10.30
C GLU A 549 -12.92 -1.80 -11.01
N GLY A 550 -12.01 -2.43 -11.73
CA GLY A 550 -10.98 -1.81 -12.55
C GLY A 550 -11.52 -1.18 -13.83
N GLN A 551 -10.66 -1.12 -14.85
CA GLN A 551 -11.04 -0.72 -16.21
C GLN A 551 -11.81 -1.84 -16.92
N TYR A 552 -11.70 -3.07 -16.44
CA TYR A 552 -12.32 -4.28 -16.99
C TYR A 552 -13.21 -4.91 -15.93
N LYS A 553 -14.27 -5.58 -16.39
CA LYS A 553 -15.23 -6.29 -15.55
C LYS A 553 -14.52 -7.36 -14.71
N ASP A 554 -14.93 -7.53 -13.46
CA ASP A 554 -14.41 -8.54 -12.51
C ASP A 554 -12.94 -8.38 -12.06
N GLU A 555 -12.27 -7.28 -12.43
CA GLU A 555 -10.94 -6.94 -11.88
C GLU A 555 -11.06 -5.95 -10.71
N PRO A 556 -10.26 -6.07 -9.64
CA PRO A 556 -10.23 -5.07 -8.58
C PRO A 556 -9.61 -3.76 -9.09
N TYR A 557 -10.05 -2.64 -8.53
CA TYR A 557 -9.48 -1.34 -8.87
C TYR A 557 -7.99 -1.24 -8.47
N SER A 558 -7.16 -0.68 -9.33
CA SER A 558 -5.70 -0.64 -9.09
C SER A 558 -5.32 0.35 -7.98
N SER A 559 -4.46 -0.09 -7.04
CA SER A 559 -3.92 0.77 -5.99
C SER A 559 -3.18 2.01 -6.56
N ARG A 560 -2.51 1.88 -7.71
CA ARG A 560 -1.83 3.00 -8.38
C ARG A 560 -2.83 4.02 -8.91
N SER A 561 -3.97 3.56 -9.41
CA SER A 561 -5.04 4.45 -9.87
C SER A 561 -5.63 5.24 -8.71
N VAL A 562 -5.89 4.61 -7.56
CA VAL A 562 -6.35 5.32 -6.34
C VAL A 562 -5.35 6.39 -5.90
N GLN A 563 -4.05 6.06 -5.90
CA GLN A 563 -3.01 7.04 -5.54
C GLN A 563 -2.97 8.22 -6.51
N ALA A 564 -3.14 7.97 -7.81
CA ALA A 564 -3.22 9.02 -8.81
C ALA A 564 -4.47 9.91 -8.63
N VAL A 565 -5.62 9.30 -8.30
CA VAL A 565 -6.86 10.01 -7.96
C VAL A 565 -6.65 10.91 -6.75
N MET A 566 -6.09 10.38 -5.66
CA MET A 566 -5.80 11.18 -4.46
C MET A 566 -4.86 12.34 -4.77
N LYS A 567 -3.78 12.09 -5.52
CA LYS A 567 -2.81 13.13 -5.89
C LYS A 567 -3.48 14.26 -6.67
N ARG A 568 -4.32 13.92 -7.65
CA ARG A 568 -5.09 14.90 -8.42
C ARG A 568 -6.04 15.69 -7.55
N ALA A 569 -6.78 15.02 -6.66
CA ALA A 569 -7.73 15.68 -5.76
C ALA A 569 -7.06 16.68 -4.81
N ILE A 570 -5.86 16.38 -4.30
CA ILE A 570 -5.07 17.31 -3.48
C ILE A 570 -4.67 18.55 -4.28
N THR A 571 -4.17 18.35 -5.50
CA THR A 571 -3.78 19.47 -6.39
C THR A 571 -4.98 20.34 -6.76
N GLU A 572 -6.11 19.75 -7.10
CA GLU A 572 -7.35 20.47 -7.44
C GLU A 572 -7.96 21.18 -6.22
N ALA A 573 -7.76 20.65 -5.02
CA ALA A 573 -8.17 21.29 -3.77
C ALA A 573 -7.23 22.42 -3.32
N GLY A 574 -6.14 22.70 -4.05
CA GLY A 574 -5.19 23.76 -3.73
C GLY A 574 -4.37 23.51 -2.46
N LEU A 575 -4.21 22.25 -2.04
CA LEU A 575 -3.48 21.92 -0.82
C LEU A 575 -1.99 21.76 -1.08
N GLU A 576 -1.15 22.46 -0.32
CA GLU A 576 0.32 22.35 -0.39
C GLU A 576 0.86 21.11 0.34
N LYS A 577 0.06 20.51 1.23
CA LYS A 577 0.44 19.32 1.99
C LYS A 577 0.64 18.12 1.08
N ASN A 578 1.76 17.42 1.25
CA ASN A 578 2.05 16.13 0.61
C ASN A 578 1.21 14.99 1.21
N ALA A 579 -0.11 15.04 1.02
CA ALA A 579 -1.03 14.02 1.51
C ALA A 579 -1.12 12.83 0.54
N THR A 580 -1.46 11.67 1.10
CA THR A 580 -1.67 10.42 0.34
C THR A 580 -2.93 9.72 0.82
N VAL A 581 -3.29 8.59 0.22
CA VAL A 581 -4.40 7.75 0.71
C VAL A 581 -4.16 7.32 2.16
N HIS A 582 -2.90 7.12 2.57
CA HIS A 582 -2.58 6.78 3.95
C HIS A 582 -2.80 7.97 4.90
N THR A 583 -2.66 9.20 4.41
CA THR A 583 -2.98 10.40 5.17
C THR A 583 -4.46 10.45 5.55
N LEU A 584 -5.38 10.03 4.66
CA LEU A 584 -6.81 9.94 5.01
C LEU A 584 -7.06 8.99 6.19
N ARG A 585 -6.33 7.87 6.23
CA ARG A 585 -6.38 6.92 7.36
C ARG A 585 -5.86 7.54 8.65
N HIS A 586 -4.78 8.32 8.56
CA HIS A 586 -4.24 9.06 9.72
C HIS A 586 -5.22 10.14 10.19
N SER A 587 -5.84 10.88 9.27
CA SER A 587 -6.89 11.85 9.57
C SER A 587 -8.08 11.20 10.25
N PHE A 588 -8.58 10.08 9.73
CA PHE A 588 -9.65 9.31 10.38
C PHE A 588 -9.32 8.95 11.83
N ALA A 589 -8.13 8.38 12.06
CA ALA A 589 -7.70 8.01 13.40
C ALA A 589 -7.58 9.21 14.34
N THR A 590 -7.03 10.32 13.84
CA THR A 590 -6.84 11.56 14.60
C THR A 590 -8.19 12.19 14.94
N HIS A 591 -9.11 12.25 13.98
CA HIS A 591 -10.45 12.82 14.20
C HIS A 591 -11.30 11.98 15.16
N LEU A 592 -11.18 10.64 15.14
CA LEU A 592 -11.81 9.79 16.16
C LEU A 592 -11.24 10.04 17.56
N LEU A 593 -9.93 10.25 17.65
CA LEU A 593 -9.29 10.58 18.93
C LEU A 593 -9.75 11.96 19.43
N GLU A 594 -9.83 12.96 18.54
CA GLU A 594 -10.32 14.30 18.86
C GLU A 594 -11.80 14.32 19.26
N SER A 595 -12.61 13.39 18.74
CA SER A 595 -14.00 13.20 19.16
C SER A 595 -14.15 12.47 20.50
N GLY A 596 -13.04 12.05 21.13
CA GLY A 596 -13.03 11.38 22.44
C GLY A 596 -13.08 9.85 22.38
N THR A 597 -12.86 9.23 21.22
CA THR A 597 -12.84 7.77 21.09
C THR A 597 -11.59 7.18 21.77
N ASP A 598 -11.77 6.09 22.54
CA ASP A 598 -10.66 5.41 23.21
C ASP A 598 -9.62 4.89 22.18
N ILE A 599 -8.34 5.13 22.48
CA ILE A 599 -7.21 4.74 21.65
C ILE A 599 -7.12 3.22 21.41
N ARG A 600 -7.56 2.39 22.37
CA ARG A 600 -7.65 0.92 22.23
C ARG A 600 -8.68 0.53 21.19
N TYR A 601 -9.83 1.22 21.17
CA TYR A 601 -10.85 0.99 20.16
C TYR A 601 -10.35 1.40 18.77
N ILE A 602 -9.68 2.56 18.67
CA ILE A 602 -9.03 3.01 17.42
C ILE A 602 -7.97 1.99 16.96
N GLN A 603 -7.17 1.43 17.88
CA GLN A 603 -6.18 0.40 17.57
C GLN A 603 -6.84 -0.85 16.95
N GLN A 604 -7.96 -1.30 17.52
CA GLN A 604 -8.72 -2.45 17.04
C GLN A 604 -9.31 -2.20 15.64
N LEU A 605 -9.96 -1.04 15.45
CA LEU A 605 -10.53 -0.63 14.15
C LEU A 605 -9.47 -0.55 13.04
N LEU A 606 -8.29 -0.01 13.34
CA LEU A 606 -7.20 0.09 12.37
C LEU A 606 -6.41 -1.21 12.19
N GLY A 607 -6.65 -2.22 13.03
CA GLY A 607 -5.93 -3.50 13.00
C GLY A 607 -4.43 -3.31 13.23
N HIS A 608 -4.08 -2.59 14.29
CA HIS A 608 -2.70 -2.33 14.71
C HIS A 608 -2.24 -3.38 15.73
N ASN A 609 -1.16 -4.12 15.43
CA ASN A 609 -0.63 -5.14 16.35
C ASN A 609 0.03 -4.55 17.61
N SER A 610 0.46 -3.29 17.58
CA SER A 610 1.10 -2.62 18.71
C SER A 610 0.43 -1.27 18.95
N ILE A 611 0.13 -0.98 20.20
CA ILE A 611 -0.41 0.31 20.62
C ILE A 611 0.50 1.47 20.23
N GLN A 612 1.83 1.25 20.20
CA GLN A 612 2.81 2.27 19.81
C GLN A 612 2.52 2.86 18.42
N THR A 613 1.94 2.07 17.51
CA THR A 613 1.57 2.57 16.17
C THR A 613 0.32 3.45 16.17
N THR A 614 -0.52 3.33 17.20
CA THR A 614 -1.70 4.18 17.41
C THR A 614 -1.37 5.40 18.28
N THR A 615 -0.41 5.29 19.21
CA THR A 615 0.08 6.42 20.03
C THR A 615 0.68 7.54 19.18
N ILE A 616 1.10 7.27 17.94
CA ILE A 616 1.54 8.32 17.01
C ILE A 616 0.46 9.40 16.83
N TYR A 617 -0.83 9.05 16.93
CA TYR A 617 -1.94 10.01 16.80
C TYR A 617 -2.14 10.90 18.02
N THR A 618 -1.72 10.47 19.22
CA THR A 618 -1.92 11.27 20.45
C THR A 618 -1.06 12.53 20.46
N HIS A 619 0.10 12.49 19.79
CA HIS A 619 0.98 13.64 19.65
C HIS A 619 0.46 14.71 18.68
N LEU A 620 -0.56 14.39 17.88
CA LEU A 620 -1.09 15.29 16.84
C LEU A 620 -2.29 16.11 17.32
N THR A 621 -2.95 15.70 18.41
CA THR A 621 -4.19 16.32 18.89
C THR A 621 -3.92 17.43 19.88
N SER A 622 -3.93 18.68 19.42
CA SER A 622 -3.86 19.88 20.29
C SER A 622 -5.10 20.06 21.17
N LYS A 623 -6.27 19.57 20.72
CA LYS A 623 -7.52 19.58 21.50
C LYS A 623 -7.49 18.70 22.74
N ALA A 624 -6.80 17.56 22.71
CA ALA A 624 -6.63 16.71 23.89
C ALA A 624 -5.72 17.41 24.92
N ALA A 625 -4.62 18.02 24.46
CA ALA A 625 -3.76 18.85 25.31
C ALA A 625 -4.50 20.03 25.94
N LYS A 626 -5.42 20.68 25.20
CA LYS A 626 -6.28 21.76 25.74
C LYS A 626 -7.34 21.29 26.75
N LYS A 627 -7.78 20.03 26.68
CA LYS A 627 -8.69 19.44 27.69
C LYS A 627 -7.97 19.03 28.97
N ILE A 628 -6.65 18.85 28.92
CA ILE A 628 -5.82 18.62 30.10
C ILE A 628 -5.58 20.00 30.73
N GLN A 629 -6.49 20.42 31.61
CA GLN A 629 -6.29 21.62 32.43
C GLN A 629 -5.14 21.37 33.39
N SER A 630 -4.25 22.35 33.54
CA SER A 630 -3.19 22.29 34.54
C SER A 630 -3.80 22.10 35.93
N PRO A 631 -3.24 21.25 36.80
CA PRO A 631 -3.65 21.19 38.20
C PRO A 631 -3.65 22.57 38.87
N LEU A 632 -2.72 23.44 38.50
CA LEU A 632 -2.65 24.82 38.99
C LEU A 632 -3.83 25.67 38.50
N ASP A 633 -4.23 25.53 37.23
CA ASP A 633 -5.38 26.24 36.67
C ASP A 633 -6.69 25.75 37.31
N ASN A 634 -6.78 24.44 37.61
CA ASN A 634 -7.90 23.86 38.34
C ASN A 634 -7.97 24.38 39.78
N MET A 635 -6.83 24.46 40.48
CA MET A 635 -6.76 25.05 41.82
C MET A 635 -7.14 26.54 41.80
N ALA A 636 -6.66 27.31 40.82
CA ALA A 636 -7.02 28.71 40.66
C ALA A 636 -8.52 28.90 40.39
N HIS A 637 -9.12 28.07 39.52
CA HIS A 637 -10.56 28.07 39.29
C HIS A 637 -11.37 27.72 40.54
N GLN A 638 -10.89 26.77 41.36
CA GLN A 638 -11.54 26.43 42.63
C GLN A 638 -11.46 27.56 43.64
N ILE A 639 -10.32 28.25 43.77
CA ILE A 639 -10.14 29.40 44.68
C ILE A 639 -11.02 30.58 44.24
N VAL A 640 -11.07 30.87 42.94
CA VAL A 640 -11.90 31.96 42.38
C VAL A 640 -13.40 31.66 42.55
N ASN A 641 -13.82 30.40 42.39
CA ASN A 641 -15.21 30.03 42.63
C ASN A 641 -15.58 30.03 44.12
N LYS A 642 -14.64 29.70 45.02
CA LYS A 642 -14.86 29.77 46.47
C LYS A 642 -15.05 31.21 46.96
N LYS A 643 -14.26 32.16 46.42
CA LYS A 643 -14.42 33.61 46.65
C LYS A 643 -15.68 34.26 46.05
N LYS A 644 -16.40 33.55 45.16
CA LYS A 644 -17.71 33.99 44.64
C LYS A 644 -18.89 33.43 45.42
N LEU A 645 -18.65 32.46 46.29
CA LEU A 645 -19.64 31.79 47.14
C LEU A 645 -19.61 32.31 48.59
N GLU A 646 -18.50 32.94 49.01
CA GLU A 646 -18.39 33.86 50.15
C GLU A 646 -18.80 35.27 49.72
#